data_AF-A0A9P9FNG3-F1
#
_entry.id   AF-A0A9P9FNG3-F1
#
_cell.length_a   1.000
_cell.length_b   1.000
_cell.length_c   1.000
_cell.angle_alpha   90.00
_cell.angle_beta   90.00
_cell.angle_gamma   90.00
#
_symmetry.space_group_name_H-M   'P 1'
#
loop_
_entity.id
_entity.type
_entity.pdbx_description
1 polymer ?
#
loop_
_entity_poly.entity_id
_entity_poly.type
_entity_poly.pdbx_seq_one_letter_code
_entity_poly.pdbx_strand_id
1 'polypeptide(L)'
;MSTGDMQDDKLQEALVTYEKLQDIEDEFDEVETEILRQQDKLSKKIYAKRQEVIASIPQFWPLVFEQAPPEVDEYILPSDSVLLNSLVSLTVERFELPEGDPRSLYIKWEFEENEYFEDKVIEKKFWWRHANDGWAGLVSEPVQIKWKKGKDLTEGMLDLVHKIWEEEKAGKEGETAAQRDLKKIMEDTGLGGVSFFAWFGFRGRKISVEEDKEASKKEQERRQARKAGKETEQDAADEEDDDDDEYELEIFPTGDDLAVCISEDLWPGAINYFTTAQEQDGMSDIEFEDSDAEMEDDEEAHLTQPHTTNVIRITRRPFVSCAVHEIYLALRCVHSFAYGFCAAQASHPSSLPMMLRQTWRVFARPQLGIAYKNYATMAATPFRIDVEPKQSGLLGLKLGNDEAAKVTELLQHDLELVHHLFTLYGTGASTKDLQKAFDSNVSYQLKAMKSRDEVVDQLSKDWSAAKEYVGKGRQYPSFLRFFQGEIERLGWQEVLMKYLFKDDERGRDLQSRLFGGLLHPLIQLMYGLEWEQPATIASGLAQIAVHDNGLQDFLTRSQDAADARPDSFQMRSIMGLYDKIGQNQRLATSARWEDPNRIYDGVLKRAPDEMIELASQVKVRPEDLEERTAEMIHAAAYVVAAAAFRPPHVPKLDFFLTHHATSAPFFLVLNKFPWVPTDVKVRLLENKIRMDLMQYIARGCPRLDPEALFRYVPKDAASLVTNPEDLLPRIHTIVDDGHTVKLSRALILAQRVSQPYAGQPWIRIADDDGWSRAHCLLLDGNEHWEVKWVRAAGFKEAWEDIPVE
;
A
#
# COMPACT_ATOMS: atom_id res chain seq x y z
N MET A 1 16.70 29.15 -41.37
CA MET A 1 15.85 28.43 -40.40
C MET A 1 16.38 28.80 -39.03
N SER A 2 15.60 29.60 -38.32
CA SER A 2 15.93 30.09 -36.99
C SER A 2 15.84 28.94 -35.99
N THR A 3 16.53 29.03 -34.86
CA THR A 3 16.37 28.09 -33.73
C THR A 3 14.94 28.04 -33.18
N GLY A 4 14.10 29.03 -33.50
CA GLY A 4 12.65 28.99 -33.22
C GLY A 4 11.90 27.99 -34.12
N ASP A 5 12.23 27.93 -35.42
CA ASP A 5 11.55 27.06 -36.39
C ASP A 5 11.78 25.56 -36.08
N MET A 6 12.98 25.20 -35.60
CA MET A 6 13.29 23.81 -35.20
C MET A 6 12.64 23.38 -33.87
N GLN A 7 12.18 24.34 -33.07
CA GLN A 7 11.51 24.06 -31.80
C GLN A 7 10.03 23.76 -32.05
N ASP A 8 9.40 24.51 -32.98
CA ASP A 8 8.02 24.30 -33.42
C ASP A 8 7.87 23.00 -34.24
N ASP A 9 8.80 22.67 -35.14
CA ASP A 9 8.76 21.41 -35.89
C ASP A 9 8.84 20.18 -34.97
N LYS A 10 9.65 20.26 -33.89
CA LYS A 10 9.75 19.19 -32.88
C LYS A 10 8.53 19.11 -31.97
N LEU A 11 7.89 20.25 -31.69
CA LEU A 11 6.64 20.29 -30.92
C LEU A 11 5.50 19.69 -31.73
N GLN A 12 5.42 20.00 -33.04
CA GLN A 12 4.47 19.39 -33.96
C GLN A 12 4.74 17.90 -34.17
N GLU A 13 6.00 17.46 -34.34
CA GLU A 13 6.33 16.03 -34.39
C GLU A 13 5.94 15.29 -33.09
N ALA A 14 6.12 15.93 -31.93
CA ALA A 14 5.75 15.36 -30.64
C ALA A 14 4.21 15.27 -30.45
N LEU A 15 3.45 16.30 -30.82
CA LEU A 15 1.98 16.27 -30.82
C LEU A 15 1.44 15.16 -31.73
N VAL A 16 2.01 15.03 -32.93
CA VAL A 16 1.75 13.93 -33.88
C VAL A 16 2.14 12.55 -33.32
N THR A 17 2.92 12.48 -32.23
CA THR A 17 3.28 11.24 -31.54
C THR A 17 2.31 10.91 -30.40
N TYR A 18 1.84 11.90 -29.64
CA TYR A 18 0.85 11.71 -28.57
C TYR A 18 -0.54 11.34 -29.10
N GLU A 19 -1.00 11.96 -30.19
CA GLU A 19 -2.26 11.59 -30.84
C GLU A 19 -2.26 10.12 -31.29
N LYS A 20 -1.13 9.65 -31.82
CA LYS A 20 -0.96 8.24 -32.20
C LYS A 20 -0.96 7.27 -31.01
N LEU A 21 -0.49 7.71 -29.84
CA LEU A 21 -0.56 6.90 -28.62
C LEU A 21 -2.00 6.85 -28.11
N GLN A 22 -2.72 7.97 -28.10
CA GLN A 22 -4.14 8.01 -27.74
C GLN A 22 -4.99 7.14 -28.67
N ASP A 23 -4.70 7.13 -29.97
CA ASP A 23 -5.40 6.25 -30.92
C ASP A 23 -5.12 4.76 -30.62
N ILE A 24 -3.92 4.40 -30.16
CA ILE A 24 -3.57 3.03 -29.77
C ILE A 24 -4.29 2.62 -28.47
N GLU A 25 -4.35 3.50 -27.47
CA GLU A 25 -5.12 3.26 -26.24
C GLU A 25 -6.62 3.09 -26.56
N ASP A 26 -7.19 3.95 -27.42
CA ASP A 26 -8.57 3.80 -27.88
C ASP A 26 -8.80 2.44 -28.59
N GLU A 27 -7.81 1.92 -29.33
CA GLU A 27 -7.87 0.58 -29.94
C GLU A 27 -7.83 -0.54 -28.90
N PHE A 28 -7.07 -0.40 -27.82
CA PHE A 28 -7.08 -1.36 -26.70
C PHE A 28 -8.44 -1.36 -25.99
N ASP A 29 -9.02 -0.20 -25.70
CA ASP A 29 -10.34 -0.08 -25.08
C ASP A 29 -11.45 -0.74 -25.91
N GLU A 30 -11.40 -0.57 -27.24
CA GLU A 30 -12.33 -1.23 -28.18
C GLU A 30 -12.20 -2.77 -28.09
N VAL A 31 -10.97 -3.29 -28.00
CA VAL A 31 -10.70 -4.72 -27.87
C VAL A 31 -11.18 -5.25 -26.52
N GLU A 32 -10.92 -4.57 -25.42
CA GLU A 32 -11.37 -4.98 -24.08
C GLU A 32 -12.89 -5.03 -23.99
N THR A 33 -13.57 -4.01 -24.52
CA THR A 33 -15.03 -3.96 -24.62
C THR A 33 -15.58 -5.16 -25.40
N GLU A 34 -14.96 -5.53 -26.51
CA GLU A 34 -15.38 -6.70 -27.30
C GLU A 34 -15.08 -8.03 -26.59
N ILE A 35 -13.96 -8.12 -25.85
CA ILE A 35 -13.64 -9.29 -25.02
C ILE A 35 -14.76 -9.53 -24.00
N LEU A 36 -15.24 -8.48 -23.31
CA LEU A 36 -16.34 -8.59 -22.35
C LEU A 36 -17.64 -9.10 -23.02
N ARG A 37 -17.95 -8.64 -24.24
CA ARG A 37 -19.12 -9.12 -25.01
C ARG A 37 -19.01 -10.60 -25.35
N GLN A 38 -17.83 -11.05 -25.78
CA GLN A 38 -17.60 -12.46 -26.09
C GLN A 38 -17.62 -13.31 -24.81
N GLN A 39 -17.06 -12.81 -23.72
CA GLN A 39 -17.07 -13.48 -22.42
C GLN A 39 -18.50 -13.70 -21.92
N ASP A 40 -19.36 -12.67 -21.93
CA ASP A 40 -20.78 -12.80 -21.55
C ASP A 40 -21.47 -13.88 -22.39
N LYS A 41 -21.33 -13.79 -23.72
CA LYS A 41 -21.95 -14.73 -24.66
C LYS A 41 -21.53 -16.18 -24.43
N LEU A 42 -20.24 -16.43 -24.18
CA LEU A 42 -19.70 -17.78 -23.99
C LEU A 42 -20.01 -18.33 -22.60
N SER A 43 -19.99 -17.48 -21.57
CA SER A 43 -20.16 -17.89 -20.17
C SER A 43 -21.62 -18.03 -19.74
N LYS A 44 -22.58 -17.38 -20.41
CA LYS A 44 -24.00 -17.34 -20.02
C LYS A 44 -24.62 -18.70 -19.70
N LYS A 45 -24.40 -19.72 -20.54
CA LYS A 45 -24.93 -21.08 -20.30
C LYS A 45 -24.20 -21.80 -19.16
N ILE A 46 -22.93 -21.47 -18.95
CA ILE A 46 -22.10 -22.04 -17.87
C ILE A 46 -22.58 -21.47 -16.54
N TYR A 47 -22.84 -20.16 -16.47
CA TYR A 47 -23.38 -19.52 -15.28
C TYR A 47 -24.80 -19.98 -14.95
N ALA A 48 -25.67 -20.21 -15.95
CA ALA A 48 -26.98 -20.82 -15.72
C ALA A 48 -26.86 -22.22 -15.08
N LYS A 49 -25.97 -23.07 -15.63
CA LYS A 49 -25.67 -24.38 -15.04
C LYS A 49 -25.08 -24.28 -13.64
N ARG A 50 -24.19 -23.31 -13.40
CA ARG A 50 -23.63 -23.04 -12.07
C ARG A 50 -24.75 -22.70 -11.10
N GLN A 51 -25.66 -21.82 -11.48
CA GLN A 51 -26.77 -21.38 -10.65
C GLN A 51 -27.66 -22.55 -10.21
N GLU A 52 -27.97 -23.47 -11.13
CA GLU A 52 -28.75 -24.68 -10.81
C GLU A 52 -28.06 -25.57 -9.76
N VAL A 53 -26.73 -25.67 -9.81
CA VAL A 53 -25.95 -26.49 -8.87
C VAL A 53 -25.85 -25.78 -7.51
N ILE A 54 -25.44 -24.51 -7.48
CA ILE A 54 -25.25 -23.78 -6.21
C ILE A 54 -26.56 -23.61 -5.44
N ALA A 55 -27.71 -23.49 -6.13
CA ALA A 55 -29.02 -23.41 -5.49
C ALA A 55 -29.40 -24.66 -4.69
N SER A 56 -28.73 -25.80 -4.93
CA SER A 56 -28.91 -27.03 -4.14
C SER A 56 -27.96 -27.14 -2.95
N ILE A 57 -27.02 -26.21 -2.79
CA ILE A 57 -26.02 -26.19 -1.72
C ILE A 57 -26.49 -25.20 -0.63
N PRO A 58 -26.87 -25.67 0.56
CA PRO A 58 -27.23 -24.79 1.67
C PRO A 58 -26.06 -23.88 2.07
N GLN A 59 -26.35 -22.65 2.50
CA GLN A 59 -25.36 -21.67 2.95
C GLN A 59 -24.24 -21.36 1.95
N PHE A 60 -24.43 -21.64 0.65
CA PHE A 60 -23.41 -21.35 -0.37
C PHE A 60 -22.96 -19.89 -0.36
N TRP A 61 -23.89 -18.94 -0.50
CA TRP A 61 -23.55 -17.52 -0.55
C TRP A 61 -23.05 -16.96 0.80
N PRO A 62 -23.65 -17.28 1.96
CA PRO A 62 -23.09 -16.89 3.25
C PRO A 62 -21.61 -17.29 3.40
N LEU A 63 -21.26 -18.53 3.07
CA LEU A 63 -19.87 -19.02 3.14
C LEU A 63 -18.95 -18.35 2.10
N VAL A 64 -19.48 -17.99 0.93
CA VAL A 64 -18.73 -17.21 -0.06
C VAL A 64 -18.42 -15.81 0.46
N PHE A 65 -19.37 -15.16 1.13
CA PHE A 65 -19.17 -13.83 1.71
C PHE A 65 -18.28 -13.86 2.95
N GLU A 66 -18.21 -14.97 3.68
CA GLU A 66 -17.25 -15.17 4.78
C GLU A 66 -15.80 -15.25 4.28
N GLN A 67 -15.60 -15.75 3.05
CA GLN A 67 -14.29 -15.79 2.39
C GLN A 67 -14.17 -14.72 1.30
N ALA A 68 -14.95 -13.64 1.38
CA ALA A 68 -14.94 -12.58 0.37
C ALA A 68 -13.53 -11.99 0.19
N PRO A 69 -13.18 -11.52 -1.02
CA PRO A 69 -11.92 -10.82 -1.21
C PRO A 69 -11.86 -9.56 -0.33
N PRO A 70 -10.67 -9.11 0.08
CA PRO A 70 -10.50 -7.96 0.97
C PRO A 70 -11.26 -6.70 0.51
N GLU A 71 -11.35 -6.50 -0.80
CA GLU A 71 -12.04 -5.39 -1.46
C GLU A 71 -13.56 -5.43 -1.30
N VAL A 72 -14.14 -6.57 -0.90
CA VAL A 72 -15.56 -6.71 -0.53
C VAL A 72 -15.71 -6.78 0.98
N ASP A 73 -14.83 -7.53 1.65
CA ASP A 73 -14.88 -7.78 3.10
C ASP A 73 -14.71 -6.49 3.92
N GLU A 74 -13.87 -5.55 3.48
CA GLU A 74 -13.64 -4.25 4.14
C GLU A 74 -14.94 -3.45 4.33
N TYR A 75 -15.96 -3.67 3.48
CA TYR A 75 -17.24 -2.97 3.53
C TYR A 75 -18.32 -3.68 4.37
N ILE A 76 -18.06 -4.88 4.88
CA ILE A 76 -19.05 -5.68 5.61
C ILE A 76 -18.85 -5.50 7.12
N LEU A 77 -19.80 -4.85 7.79
CA LEU A 77 -19.78 -4.77 9.25
C LEU A 77 -20.31 -6.06 9.89
N PRO A 78 -19.96 -6.37 11.15
CA PRO A 78 -20.50 -7.53 11.85
C PRO A 78 -22.04 -7.54 11.94
N SER A 79 -22.67 -6.36 11.97
CA SER A 79 -24.13 -6.23 11.92
C SER A 79 -24.73 -6.62 10.58
N ASP A 80 -23.97 -6.45 9.49
CA ASP A 80 -24.36 -6.80 8.13
C ASP A 80 -24.20 -8.30 7.87
N SER A 81 -23.16 -8.93 8.43
CA SER A 81 -22.92 -10.38 8.31
C SER A 81 -24.12 -11.20 8.78
N VAL A 82 -24.79 -10.78 9.86
CA VAL A 82 -26.01 -11.46 10.36
C VAL A 82 -27.12 -11.46 9.31
N LEU A 83 -27.22 -10.41 8.50
CA LEU A 83 -28.21 -10.28 7.44
C LEU A 83 -27.76 -10.96 6.14
N LEU A 84 -26.46 -10.93 5.83
CA LEU A 84 -25.87 -11.69 4.72
C LEU A 84 -25.99 -13.20 4.92
N ASN A 85 -26.09 -13.69 6.16
CA ASN A 85 -26.41 -15.10 6.44
C ASN A 85 -27.78 -15.54 5.88
N SER A 86 -28.68 -14.60 5.61
CA SER A 86 -29.98 -14.86 4.97
C SER A 86 -29.92 -14.76 3.44
N LEU A 87 -28.74 -14.61 2.83
CA LEU A 87 -28.59 -14.52 1.37
C LEU A 87 -28.71 -15.90 0.72
N VAL A 88 -29.69 -16.06 -0.15
CA VAL A 88 -29.99 -17.32 -0.85
C VAL A 88 -29.40 -17.35 -2.26
N SER A 89 -29.35 -16.20 -2.93
CA SER A 89 -28.86 -16.11 -4.31
C SER A 89 -28.28 -14.75 -4.62
N LEU A 90 -27.17 -14.73 -5.37
CA LEU A 90 -26.59 -13.55 -5.99
C LEU A 90 -26.44 -13.78 -7.50
N THR A 91 -26.97 -12.86 -8.30
CA THR A 91 -26.90 -12.92 -9.77
C THR A 91 -26.35 -11.60 -10.32
N VAL A 92 -25.38 -11.70 -11.22
CA VAL A 92 -24.81 -10.57 -11.95
C VAL A 92 -25.07 -10.76 -13.45
N GLU A 93 -25.62 -9.73 -14.10
CA GLU A 93 -25.88 -9.73 -15.53
C GLU A 93 -25.41 -8.43 -16.19
N ARG A 94 -24.88 -8.52 -17.41
CA ARG A 94 -24.56 -7.35 -18.25
C ARG A 94 -25.79 -7.02 -19.11
N PHE A 95 -26.79 -6.39 -18.48
CA PHE A 95 -28.16 -6.28 -19.01
C PHE A 95 -28.33 -5.40 -20.25
N GLU A 96 -27.37 -4.52 -20.55
CA GLU A 96 -27.40 -3.69 -21.75
C GLU A 96 -26.91 -4.46 -23.00
N LEU A 97 -26.34 -5.66 -22.86
CA LEU A 97 -25.90 -6.47 -23.99
C LEU A 97 -27.05 -7.15 -24.76
N PRO A 98 -26.91 -7.38 -26.09
CA PRO A 98 -25.72 -7.09 -26.91
C PRO A 98 -25.53 -5.64 -27.41
N GLU A 99 -26.51 -4.76 -27.30
CA GLU A 99 -26.55 -3.46 -28.01
C GLU A 99 -25.97 -2.26 -27.25
N GLY A 100 -25.91 -2.30 -25.92
CA GLY A 100 -25.36 -1.24 -25.07
C GLY A 100 -23.95 -1.56 -24.53
N ASP A 101 -23.53 -0.89 -23.45
CA ASP A 101 -22.17 -1.03 -22.92
C ASP A 101 -22.02 -2.32 -22.09
N PRO A 102 -20.99 -3.17 -22.34
CA PRO A 102 -20.77 -4.38 -21.55
C PRO A 102 -20.45 -4.07 -20.09
N ARG A 103 -19.90 -2.89 -19.76
CA ARG A 103 -19.53 -2.51 -18.39
C ARG A 103 -20.75 -2.15 -17.53
N SER A 104 -21.93 -1.97 -18.12
CA SER A 104 -23.17 -1.81 -17.35
C SER A 104 -23.55 -3.12 -16.66
N LEU A 105 -23.82 -3.04 -15.35
CA LEU A 105 -24.02 -4.19 -14.47
C LEU A 105 -25.44 -4.19 -13.90
N TYR A 106 -26.00 -5.37 -13.76
CA TYR A 106 -27.22 -5.63 -13.01
C TYR A 106 -26.92 -6.65 -11.93
N ILE A 107 -27.17 -6.29 -10.67
CA ILE A 107 -26.89 -7.15 -9.53
C ILE A 107 -28.20 -7.40 -8.78
N LYS A 108 -28.57 -8.68 -8.68
CA LYS A 108 -29.77 -9.16 -8.02
C LYS A 108 -29.42 -10.01 -6.81
N TRP A 109 -29.97 -9.63 -5.67
CA TRP A 109 -29.81 -10.30 -4.39
C TRP A 109 -31.14 -10.92 -3.99
N GLU A 110 -31.16 -12.19 -3.60
CA GLU A 110 -32.36 -12.87 -3.10
C GLU A 110 -32.11 -13.34 -1.67
N PHE A 111 -32.98 -12.92 -0.75
CA PHE A 111 -32.89 -13.23 0.67
C PHE A 111 -34.05 -14.11 1.11
N GLU A 112 -33.78 -14.97 2.09
CA GLU A 112 -34.84 -15.61 2.85
C GLU A 112 -35.48 -14.65 3.87
N GLU A 113 -36.56 -15.11 4.51
CA GLU A 113 -37.24 -14.31 5.52
C GLU A 113 -36.31 -14.06 6.72
N ASN A 114 -35.97 -12.79 6.97
CA ASN A 114 -35.01 -12.37 7.99
C ASN A 114 -35.63 -11.35 8.98
N GLU A 115 -34.93 -11.02 10.06
CA GLU A 115 -35.45 -10.11 11.10
C GLU A 115 -35.36 -8.61 10.74
N TYR A 116 -34.68 -8.25 9.65
CA TYR A 116 -34.26 -6.88 9.38
C TYR A 116 -35.14 -6.16 8.37
N PHE A 117 -35.51 -6.79 7.25
CA PHE A 117 -36.38 -6.19 6.23
C PHE A 117 -37.44 -7.15 5.70
N GLU A 118 -38.40 -6.63 4.93
CA GLU A 118 -39.49 -7.42 4.32
C GLU A 118 -39.19 -7.88 2.89
N ASP A 119 -38.22 -7.27 2.22
CA ASP A 119 -37.88 -7.59 0.84
C ASP A 119 -37.27 -8.98 0.72
N LYS A 120 -37.70 -9.75 -0.28
CA LYS A 120 -37.08 -11.05 -0.62
C LYS A 120 -36.07 -10.94 -1.74
N VAL A 121 -36.15 -9.84 -2.49
CA VAL A 121 -35.33 -9.59 -3.67
C VAL A 121 -34.98 -8.11 -3.67
N ILE A 122 -33.69 -7.80 -3.77
CA ILE A 122 -33.17 -6.44 -3.91
C ILE A 122 -32.35 -6.39 -5.19
N GLU A 123 -32.66 -5.43 -6.05
CA GLU A 123 -32.11 -5.33 -7.41
C GLU A 123 -31.49 -3.96 -7.60
N LYS A 124 -30.21 -3.91 -8.01
CA LYS A 124 -29.49 -2.67 -8.29
C LYS A 124 -28.88 -2.70 -9.68
N LYS A 125 -29.01 -1.58 -10.41
CA LYS A 125 -28.46 -1.39 -11.76
C LYS A 125 -27.36 -0.34 -11.72
N PHE A 126 -26.30 -0.61 -12.46
CA PHE A 126 -25.20 0.30 -12.71
C PHE A 126 -25.09 0.48 -14.22
N TRP A 127 -25.03 1.72 -14.65
CA TRP A 127 -24.90 2.08 -16.05
C TRP A 127 -23.53 2.71 -16.28
N TRP A 128 -22.81 2.22 -17.28
CA TRP A 128 -21.63 2.92 -17.76
C TRP A 128 -22.06 4.11 -18.61
N ARG A 129 -21.63 5.31 -18.23
CA ARG A 129 -22.04 6.57 -18.89
C ARG A 129 -20.84 7.46 -19.18
N HIS A 130 -20.93 8.25 -20.25
CA HIS A 130 -19.97 9.28 -20.64
C HIS A 130 -20.59 10.66 -20.43
N ALA A 131 -19.82 11.58 -19.86
CA ALA A 131 -20.21 12.98 -19.69
C ALA A 131 -19.60 13.85 -20.80
N ASN A 132 -20.17 15.04 -21.01
CA ASN A 132 -19.68 15.96 -22.06
C ASN A 132 -18.27 16.51 -21.80
N ASP A 133 -17.81 16.47 -20.55
CA ASP A 133 -16.48 16.88 -20.12
C ASP A 133 -15.40 15.79 -20.30
N GLY A 134 -15.79 14.62 -20.84
CA GLY A 134 -14.89 13.49 -21.07
C GLY A 134 -14.77 12.51 -19.91
N TRP A 135 -15.52 12.68 -18.81
CA TRP A 135 -15.62 11.66 -17.77
C TRP A 135 -16.38 10.43 -18.27
N ALA A 136 -15.95 9.24 -17.82
CA ALA A 136 -16.69 8.00 -18.03
C ALA A 136 -16.59 7.12 -16.78
N GLY A 137 -17.71 6.51 -16.38
CA GLY A 137 -17.76 5.68 -15.17
C GLY A 137 -19.14 5.06 -14.92
N LEU A 138 -19.27 4.34 -13.80
CA LEU A 138 -20.54 3.75 -13.38
C LEU A 138 -21.38 4.77 -12.62
N VAL A 139 -22.64 4.89 -13.02
CA VAL A 139 -23.69 5.62 -12.30
C VAL A 139 -24.83 4.67 -11.93
N SER A 140 -25.60 5.00 -10.90
CA SER A 140 -26.67 4.15 -10.37
C SER A 140 -27.85 4.98 -9.85
N GLU A 141 -28.91 4.28 -9.46
CA GLU A 141 -30.07 4.84 -8.78
C GLU A 141 -30.16 4.24 -7.36
N PRO A 142 -30.64 5.00 -6.36
CA PRO A 142 -30.79 4.48 -5.01
C PRO A 142 -31.93 3.46 -4.97
N VAL A 143 -31.72 2.37 -4.23
CA VAL A 143 -32.70 1.29 -4.07
C VAL A 143 -33.21 1.30 -2.64
N GLN A 144 -34.52 1.46 -2.46
CA GLN A 144 -35.12 1.44 -1.13
C GLN A 144 -35.19 0.02 -0.57
N ILE A 145 -34.85 -0.12 0.72
CA ILE A 145 -35.02 -1.35 1.49
C ILE A 145 -36.12 -1.13 2.53
N LYS A 146 -37.09 -2.03 2.62
CA LYS A 146 -38.21 -1.97 3.57
C LYS A 146 -37.79 -2.53 4.92
N TRP A 147 -37.04 -1.74 5.66
CA TRP A 147 -36.60 -2.07 7.01
C TRP A 147 -37.78 -2.27 7.95
N LYS A 148 -37.69 -3.32 8.77
CA LYS A 148 -38.59 -3.56 9.90
C LYS A 148 -38.30 -2.54 11.00
N LYS A 149 -39.32 -2.26 11.82
CA LYS A 149 -39.26 -1.19 12.83
C LYS A 149 -38.05 -1.35 13.77
N GLY A 150 -37.13 -0.37 13.75
CA GLY A 150 -35.95 -0.31 14.61
C GLY A 150 -34.82 -1.28 14.22
N LYS A 151 -34.83 -1.78 12.98
CA LYS A 151 -33.84 -2.72 12.44
C LYS A 151 -33.09 -2.18 11.22
N ASP A 152 -33.22 -0.88 10.94
CA ASP A 152 -32.50 -0.22 9.86
C ASP A 152 -31.01 -0.10 10.21
N LEU A 153 -30.18 -0.82 9.44
CA LEU A 153 -28.72 -0.82 9.60
C LEU A 153 -28.05 0.42 9.01
N THR A 154 -28.77 1.19 8.19
CA THR A 154 -28.29 2.43 7.56
C THR A 154 -28.62 3.68 8.39
N GLU A 155 -29.20 3.50 9.59
CA GLU A 155 -29.60 4.57 10.50
C GLU A 155 -30.49 5.66 9.85
N GLY A 156 -31.31 5.28 8.86
CA GLY A 156 -32.18 6.18 8.10
C GLY A 156 -31.52 6.89 6.93
N MET A 157 -30.21 6.71 6.70
CA MET A 157 -29.50 7.34 5.58
C MET A 157 -30.07 6.92 4.23
N LEU A 158 -30.37 5.63 4.04
CA LEU A 158 -30.88 5.11 2.77
C LEU A 158 -32.26 5.70 2.42
N ASP A 159 -33.14 5.82 3.42
CA ASP A 159 -34.46 6.44 3.25
C ASP A 159 -34.34 7.93 2.89
N LEU A 160 -33.37 8.64 3.48
CA LEU A 160 -33.10 10.03 3.15
C LEU A 160 -32.55 10.19 1.74
N VAL A 161 -31.61 9.36 1.31
CA VAL A 161 -31.08 9.37 -0.07
C VAL A 161 -32.20 9.12 -1.08
N HIS A 162 -33.05 8.12 -0.84
CA HIS A 162 -34.18 7.86 -1.73
C HIS A 162 -35.16 9.04 -1.78
N LYS A 163 -35.45 9.66 -0.62
CA LYS A 163 -36.30 10.85 -0.55
C LYS A 163 -35.69 12.02 -1.32
N ILE A 164 -34.40 12.27 -1.17
CA ILE A 164 -33.68 13.34 -1.90
C ILE A 164 -33.79 13.09 -3.40
N TRP A 165 -33.59 11.86 -3.85
CA TRP A 165 -33.69 11.49 -5.26
C TRP A 165 -35.11 11.71 -5.83
N GLU A 166 -36.16 11.39 -5.08
CA GLU A 166 -37.55 11.71 -5.47
C GLU A 166 -37.82 13.23 -5.50
N GLU A 167 -37.23 13.98 -4.57
CA GLU A 167 -37.32 15.45 -4.54
C GLU A 167 -36.62 16.10 -5.74
N GLU A 168 -35.46 15.58 -6.11
CA GLU A 168 -34.71 15.98 -7.31
C GLU A 168 -35.49 15.65 -8.58
N LYS A 169 -36.08 14.45 -8.68
CA LYS A 169 -36.96 14.06 -9.80
C LYS A 169 -38.23 14.93 -9.90
N ALA A 170 -38.73 15.42 -8.76
CA ALA A 170 -39.85 16.35 -8.72
C ALA A 170 -39.46 17.81 -9.05
N GLY A 171 -38.18 18.09 -9.32
CA GLY A 171 -37.68 19.42 -9.67
C GLY A 171 -37.66 20.39 -8.49
N LYS A 172 -37.47 19.90 -7.25
CA LYS A 172 -37.26 20.78 -6.10
C LYS A 172 -35.85 21.38 -6.16
N GLU A 173 -35.77 22.71 -6.13
CA GLU A 173 -34.52 23.46 -6.14
C GLU A 173 -34.15 23.96 -4.72
N GLY A 174 -32.86 23.99 -4.41
CA GLY A 174 -32.30 24.44 -3.13
C GLY A 174 -32.18 23.34 -2.07
N GLU A 175 -31.50 23.65 -0.96
CA GLU A 175 -31.21 22.67 0.09
C GLU A 175 -32.47 22.22 0.84
N THR A 176 -32.86 20.95 0.68
CA THR A 176 -34.05 20.40 1.32
C THR A 176 -33.79 20.01 2.78
N ALA A 177 -34.86 19.81 3.56
CA ALA A 177 -34.72 19.30 4.93
C ALA A 177 -34.08 17.90 4.94
N ALA A 178 -34.37 17.06 3.94
CA ALA A 178 -33.79 15.74 3.83
C ALA A 178 -32.27 15.79 3.56
N GLN A 179 -31.82 16.73 2.73
CA GLN A 179 -30.40 16.95 2.47
C GLN A 179 -29.66 17.39 3.74
N ARG A 180 -30.21 18.34 4.51
CA ARG A 180 -29.62 18.77 5.80
C ARG A 180 -29.57 17.66 6.83
N ASP A 181 -30.64 16.89 6.96
CA ASP A 181 -30.71 15.78 7.91
C ASP A 181 -29.69 14.69 7.52
N LEU A 182 -29.53 14.41 6.22
CA LEU A 182 -28.56 13.43 5.72
C LEU A 182 -27.13 13.87 5.99
N LYS A 183 -26.76 15.12 5.64
CA LYS A 183 -25.42 15.67 5.91
C LYS A 183 -25.05 15.56 7.39
N LYS A 184 -26.01 15.88 8.27
CA LYS A 184 -25.80 15.77 9.71
C LYS A 184 -25.54 14.31 10.16
N ILE A 185 -26.31 13.36 9.65
CA ILE A 185 -26.11 11.93 9.98
C ILE A 185 -24.75 11.45 9.44
N MET A 186 -24.35 11.88 8.25
CA MET A 186 -23.05 11.56 7.66
C MET A 186 -21.89 12.15 8.49
N GLU A 187 -22.04 13.37 8.99
CA GLU A 187 -21.08 14.01 9.92
C GLU A 187 -20.97 13.27 11.25
N ASP A 188 -22.09 12.81 11.82
CA ASP A 188 -22.15 12.13 13.11
C ASP A 188 -21.63 10.67 13.04
N THR A 189 -21.79 9.98 11.89
CA THR A 189 -21.46 8.54 11.73
C THR A 189 -19.99 8.27 11.37
N GLY A 190 -19.38 9.12 10.55
CA GLY A 190 -18.01 8.93 10.04
C GLY A 190 -17.87 7.85 8.95
N LEU A 191 -16.79 7.91 8.18
CA LEU A 191 -16.59 7.15 6.93
C LEU A 191 -16.48 5.62 7.08
N GLY A 192 -16.22 5.10 8.28
CA GLY A 192 -16.08 3.66 8.56
C GLY A 192 -17.20 3.04 9.39
N GLY A 193 -18.27 3.80 9.67
CA GLY A 193 -19.41 3.35 10.49
C GLY A 193 -20.65 2.96 9.68
N VAL A 194 -20.59 3.04 8.35
CA VAL A 194 -21.77 2.87 7.49
C VAL A 194 -21.93 1.40 7.11
N SER A 195 -23.13 0.86 7.29
CA SER A 195 -23.51 -0.51 6.89
C SER A 195 -23.28 -0.76 5.40
N PHE A 196 -22.90 -1.99 5.05
CA PHE A 196 -22.87 -2.51 3.68
C PHE A 196 -24.14 -2.17 2.90
N PHE A 197 -25.31 -2.20 3.55
CA PHE A 197 -26.59 -1.94 2.89
C PHE A 197 -26.78 -0.48 2.47
N ALA A 198 -25.94 0.45 2.92
CA ALA A 198 -25.89 1.81 2.39
C ALA A 198 -25.37 1.86 0.94
N TRP A 199 -24.66 0.83 0.47
CA TRP A 199 -24.27 0.67 -0.93
C TRP A 199 -25.48 0.72 -1.88
N PHE A 200 -26.66 0.28 -1.43
CA PHE A 200 -27.89 0.41 -2.21
C PHE A 200 -28.28 1.87 -2.47
N GLY A 201 -27.78 2.83 -1.68
CA GLY A 201 -27.95 4.26 -1.87
C GLY A 201 -26.99 4.90 -2.86
N PHE A 202 -25.93 4.20 -3.31
CA PHE A 202 -24.95 4.76 -4.26
C PHE A 202 -25.60 5.24 -5.56
N ARG A 203 -25.16 6.40 -6.06
CA ARG A 203 -25.65 7.04 -7.30
C ARG A 203 -24.53 7.40 -8.28
N GLY A 204 -23.38 7.87 -7.80
CA GLY A 204 -22.32 8.41 -8.68
C GLY A 204 -22.71 9.75 -9.36
N ARG A 205 -22.00 10.12 -10.43
CA ARG A 205 -22.27 11.37 -11.20
C ARG A 205 -23.69 11.40 -11.75
N LYS A 206 -24.28 12.59 -11.83
CA LYS A 206 -25.64 12.79 -12.38
C LYS A 206 -25.60 12.94 -13.91
N ILE A 207 -25.41 11.83 -14.62
CA ILE A 207 -25.34 11.82 -16.09
C ILE A 207 -26.67 11.35 -16.71
N SER A 208 -27.25 12.17 -17.58
CA SER A 208 -28.49 11.80 -18.30
C SER A 208 -28.23 10.83 -19.45
N VAL A 209 -29.26 10.08 -19.86
CA VAL A 209 -29.16 9.16 -21.01
C VAL A 209 -28.95 9.95 -22.32
N GLU A 210 -29.50 11.15 -22.39
CA GLU A 210 -29.33 12.08 -23.51
C GLU A 210 -27.88 12.58 -23.60
N GLU A 211 -27.33 13.01 -22.47
CA GLU A 211 -25.93 13.44 -22.36
C GLU A 211 -24.96 12.31 -22.74
N ASP A 212 -25.16 11.11 -22.20
CA ASP A 212 -24.32 9.95 -22.54
C ASP A 212 -24.31 9.64 -24.03
N LYS A 213 -25.47 9.72 -24.69
CA LYS A 213 -25.56 9.52 -26.15
C LYS A 213 -24.88 10.64 -26.92
N GLU A 214 -25.00 11.87 -26.47
CA GLU A 214 -24.37 13.02 -27.11
C GLU A 214 -22.85 12.97 -26.97
N ALA A 215 -22.35 12.78 -25.75
CA ALA A 215 -20.93 12.64 -25.42
C ALA A 215 -20.30 11.46 -26.16
N SER A 216 -20.92 10.28 -26.10
CA SER A 216 -20.43 9.07 -26.80
C SER A 216 -20.39 9.27 -28.32
N LYS A 217 -21.39 9.93 -28.90
CA LYS A 217 -21.42 10.22 -30.33
C LYS A 217 -20.34 11.24 -30.71
N LYS A 218 -20.19 12.31 -29.94
CA LYS A 218 -19.15 13.35 -30.15
C LYS A 218 -17.77 12.72 -30.09
N GLU A 219 -17.52 11.84 -29.12
CA GLU A 219 -16.25 11.12 -29.00
C GLU A 219 -16.02 10.16 -30.17
N GLN A 220 -17.05 9.42 -30.60
CA GLN A 220 -16.93 8.53 -31.75
C GLN A 220 -16.66 9.29 -33.07
N GLU A 221 -17.30 10.45 -33.26
CA GLU A 221 -17.04 11.34 -34.40
C GLU A 221 -15.62 11.92 -34.34
N ARG A 222 -15.15 12.32 -33.15
CA ARG A 222 -13.77 12.76 -32.91
C ARG A 222 -12.77 11.66 -33.25
N ARG A 223 -12.99 10.44 -32.76
CA ARG A 223 -12.18 9.24 -33.06
C ARG A 223 -12.12 8.94 -34.56
N GLN A 224 -13.26 9.02 -35.26
CA GLN A 224 -13.30 8.82 -36.72
C GLN A 224 -12.57 9.93 -37.48
N ALA A 225 -12.63 11.17 -37.00
CA ALA A 225 -11.88 12.28 -37.57
C ALA A 225 -10.37 12.12 -37.37
N ARG A 226 -9.92 11.69 -36.17
CA ARG A 226 -8.52 11.35 -35.87
C ARG A 226 -8.00 10.22 -36.76
N LYS A 227 -8.72 9.09 -36.82
CA LYS A 227 -8.40 7.94 -37.70
C LYS A 227 -8.34 8.32 -39.20
N ALA A 228 -9.08 9.36 -39.61
CA ALA A 228 -9.06 9.90 -40.97
C ALA A 228 -7.97 10.96 -41.24
N GLY A 229 -7.12 11.26 -40.25
CA GLY A 229 -6.03 12.24 -40.35
C GLY A 229 -6.51 13.69 -40.49
N LYS A 230 -7.71 14.01 -39.99
CA LYS A 230 -8.23 15.37 -39.96
C LYS A 230 -7.88 16.01 -38.61
N GLU A 231 -7.35 17.23 -38.65
CA GLU A 231 -7.23 18.08 -37.46
C GLU A 231 -8.64 18.26 -36.87
N THR A 232 -8.87 17.68 -35.70
CA THR A 232 -10.02 18.01 -34.87
C THR A 232 -9.69 19.31 -34.15
N GLU A 233 -10.62 20.28 -34.13
CA GLU A 233 -10.46 21.47 -33.28
C GLU A 233 -10.09 21.00 -31.88
N GLN A 234 -8.95 21.51 -31.39
CA GLN A 234 -8.53 21.35 -30.02
C GLN A 234 -9.63 22.01 -29.20
N ASP A 235 -10.47 21.21 -28.54
CA ASP A 235 -11.36 21.74 -27.52
C ASP A 235 -10.45 22.22 -26.38
N ALA A 236 -10.07 23.49 -26.48
CA ALA A 236 -9.86 24.37 -25.35
C ALA A 236 -11.21 24.44 -24.62
N ALA A 237 -11.49 23.39 -23.86
CA ALA A 237 -12.54 23.33 -22.86
C ALA A 237 -11.89 22.80 -21.57
N ASP A 238 -10.81 23.46 -21.15
CA ASP A 238 -10.58 23.69 -19.73
C ASP A 238 -11.55 24.82 -19.30
N GLU A 239 -12.86 24.61 -19.46
CA GLU A 239 -13.82 25.34 -18.66
C GLU A 239 -13.94 24.56 -17.35
N GLU A 240 -13.39 25.18 -16.32
CA GLU A 240 -13.62 24.88 -14.91
C GLU A 240 -15.12 24.79 -14.67
N ASP A 241 -15.67 23.57 -14.60
CA ASP A 241 -16.89 23.33 -13.83
C ASP A 241 -16.45 22.70 -12.50
N ASP A 242 -16.45 23.56 -11.47
CA ASP A 242 -16.39 23.23 -10.06
C ASP A 242 -17.63 22.40 -9.67
N ASP A 243 -17.59 21.08 -9.89
CA ASP A 243 -18.61 20.16 -9.36
C ASP A 243 -18.16 19.53 -8.03
N ASP A 244 -17.66 20.36 -7.11
CA ASP A 244 -17.31 19.95 -5.74
C ASP A 244 -18.55 19.53 -4.90
N ASP A 245 -19.76 19.78 -5.40
CA ASP A 245 -21.06 19.35 -4.85
C ASP A 245 -21.43 17.89 -5.21
N GLU A 246 -20.71 17.24 -6.13
CA GLU A 246 -21.18 16.02 -6.80
C GLU A 246 -21.26 14.77 -5.90
N TYR A 247 -20.47 14.75 -4.82
CA TYR A 247 -20.44 13.66 -3.85
C TYR A 247 -20.92 14.08 -2.45
N GLU A 248 -21.43 15.31 -2.28
CA GLU A 248 -21.81 15.84 -0.96
C GLU A 248 -22.90 15.01 -0.27
N LEU A 249 -23.77 14.38 -1.07
CA LEU A 249 -24.88 13.55 -0.61
C LEU A 249 -24.65 12.06 -0.88
N GLU A 250 -23.42 11.67 -1.24
CA GLU A 250 -23.08 10.27 -1.53
C GLU A 250 -22.73 9.55 -0.23
N ILE A 251 -23.60 8.63 0.20
CA ILE A 251 -23.45 7.87 1.44
C ILE A 251 -22.49 6.70 1.29
N PHE A 252 -22.13 6.34 0.05
CA PHE A 252 -21.20 5.25 -0.25
C PHE A 252 -20.23 5.63 -1.39
N PRO A 253 -19.19 6.45 -1.13
CA PRO A 253 -18.38 7.08 -2.20
C PRO A 253 -17.52 6.17 -3.09
N THR A 254 -17.44 4.87 -2.79
CA THR A 254 -16.68 3.85 -3.56
C THR A 254 -17.60 2.72 -4.05
N GLY A 255 -18.88 3.05 -4.26
CA GLY A 255 -19.91 2.05 -4.58
C GLY A 255 -19.77 1.44 -5.96
N ASP A 256 -19.17 2.15 -6.89
CA ASP A 256 -18.77 1.68 -8.21
C ASP A 256 -17.63 0.64 -8.13
N ASP A 257 -16.57 0.91 -7.37
CA ASP A 257 -15.47 -0.04 -7.16
C ASP A 257 -15.98 -1.36 -6.54
N LEU A 258 -16.85 -1.27 -5.52
CA LEU A 258 -17.47 -2.43 -4.91
C LEU A 258 -18.37 -3.19 -5.91
N ALA A 259 -19.10 -2.49 -6.77
CA ALA A 259 -19.92 -3.12 -7.80
C ALA A 259 -19.07 -3.89 -8.82
N VAL A 260 -17.94 -3.30 -9.23
CA VAL A 260 -16.97 -3.94 -10.13
C VAL A 260 -16.39 -5.17 -9.45
N CYS A 261 -15.88 -5.07 -8.23
CA CYS A 261 -15.30 -6.20 -7.50
C CYS A 261 -16.29 -7.36 -7.32
N ILE A 262 -17.54 -7.06 -6.94
CA ILE A 262 -18.59 -8.09 -6.84
C ILE A 262 -18.82 -8.77 -8.21
N SER A 263 -18.82 -7.99 -9.29
CA SER A 263 -19.13 -8.50 -10.63
C SER A 263 -18.00 -9.24 -11.33
N GLU A 264 -16.74 -8.90 -11.05
CA GLU A 264 -15.57 -9.38 -11.78
C GLU A 264 -14.72 -10.37 -10.96
N ASP A 265 -14.81 -10.34 -9.63
CA ASP A 265 -14.10 -11.26 -8.74
C ASP A 265 -15.05 -12.16 -7.93
N LEU A 266 -15.79 -11.60 -6.97
CA LEU A 266 -16.58 -12.39 -6.02
C LEU A 266 -17.59 -13.30 -6.74
N TRP A 267 -18.40 -12.74 -7.64
CA TRP A 267 -19.45 -13.50 -8.32
C TRP A 267 -18.88 -14.53 -9.31
N PRO A 268 -17.89 -14.24 -10.17
CA PRO A 268 -17.24 -15.26 -10.99
C PRO A 268 -16.50 -16.33 -10.16
N GLY A 269 -15.80 -15.91 -9.11
CA GLY A 269 -14.94 -16.71 -8.24
C GLY A 269 -15.66 -17.49 -7.13
N ALA A 270 -16.98 -17.32 -6.96
CA ALA A 270 -17.76 -17.87 -5.84
C ALA A 270 -17.52 -19.35 -5.52
N ILE A 271 -17.29 -20.22 -6.51
CA ILE A 271 -17.01 -21.64 -6.26
C ILE A 271 -15.68 -21.83 -5.51
N ASN A 272 -14.67 -21.02 -5.84
CA ASN A 272 -13.36 -21.09 -5.19
C ASN A 272 -13.49 -20.63 -3.74
N TYR A 273 -14.11 -19.47 -3.50
CA TYR A 273 -14.35 -18.95 -2.16
C TYR A 273 -15.14 -19.93 -1.27
N PHE A 274 -16.19 -20.55 -1.83
CA PHE A 274 -16.93 -21.60 -1.14
C PHE A 274 -16.06 -22.83 -0.82
N THR A 275 -15.21 -23.27 -1.76
CA THR A 275 -14.34 -24.43 -1.55
C THR A 275 -13.32 -24.15 -0.45
N THR A 276 -12.73 -22.95 -0.45
CA THR A 276 -11.82 -22.49 0.61
C THR A 276 -12.51 -22.49 1.98
N ALA A 277 -13.76 -22.00 2.06
CA ALA A 277 -14.54 -22.04 3.30
C ALA A 277 -14.73 -23.48 3.82
N GLN A 278 -15.05 -24.42 2.92
CA GLN A 278 -15.23 -25.84 3.28
C GLN A 278 -13.94 -26.54 3.69
N GLU A 279 -12.81 -26.19 3.08
CA GLU A 279 -11.50 -26.74 3.45
C GLU A 279 -11.07 -26.27 4.84
N GLN A 280 -11.37 -25.03 5.22
CA GLN A 280 -11.13 -24.52 6.58
C GLN A 280 -12.02 -25.24 7.62
N ASP A 281 -13.31 -25.43 7.32
CA ASP A 281 -14.25 -26.16 8.21
C ASP A 281 -13.85 -27.64 8.39
N GLY A 282 -13.50 -28.33 7.30
CA GLY A 282 -13.11 -29.74 7.34
C GLY A 282 -11.79 -30.02 8.06
N MET A 283 -10.90 -29.03 8.15
CA MET A 283 -9.68 -29.11 8.96
C MET A 283 -9.96 -28.93 10.45
N SER A 284 -11.03 -28.20 10.83
CA SER A 284 -11.45 -28.04 12.23
C SER A 284 -12.05 -29.32 12.84
N ASP A 285 -12.74 -30.15 12.03
CA ASP A 285 -13.32 -31.43 12.46
C ASP A 285 -12.26 -32.54 12.65
N ILE A 286 -11.19 -32.52 11.85
CA ILE A 286 -10.09 -33.50 11.95
C ILE A 286 -9.24 -33.26 13.21
N GLU A 287 -9.10 -32.00 13.65
CA GLU A 287 -8.37 -31.66 14.89
C GLU A 287 -9.10 -32.11 16.18
N PHE A 288 -10.40 -32.42 16.14
CA PHE A 288 -11.15 -32.86 17.32
C PHE A 288 -11.15 -34.39 17.52
N GLU A 289 -11.09 -35.18 16.44
CA GLU A 289 -11.10 -36.65 16.53
C GLU A 289 -9.73 -37.27 16.90
N ASP A 290 -8.62 -36.55 16.73
CA ASP A 290 -7.27 -37.07 17.05
C ASP A 290 -6.89 -36.93 18.56
N SER A 291 -7.82 -36.50 19.43
CA SER A 291 -7.54 -36.32 20.86
C SER A 291 -7.96 -37.49 21.79
N ASP A 292 -8.66 -38.51 21.26
CA ASP A 292 -9.28 -39.57 22.09
C ASP A 292 -8.93 -41.02 21.65
N ALA A 293 -7.68 -41.29 21.25
CA ALA A 293 -7.24 -42.67 20.99
C ALA A 293 -5.78 -42.95 21.34
N GLU A 294 -5.48 -43.20 22.62
CA GLU A 294 -4.37 -44.09 23.01
C GLU A 294 -4.84 -45.21 23.95
N MET A 295 -4.31 -46.41 23.69
CA MET A 295 -4.20 -47.63 24.53
C MET A 295 -5.32 -48.69 24.47
N GLU A 296 -5.09 -49.80 23.75
CA GLU A 296 -4.92 -51.17 24.32
C GLU A 296 -4.73 -52.26 23.23
N ASP A 297 -3.87 -53.24 23.53
CA ASP A 297 -3.39 -54.35 22.68
C ASP A 297 -4.32 -55.60 22.65
N ASP A 298 -4.07 -56.42 21.61
CA ASP A 298 -4.23 -57.89 21.46
C ASP A 298 -5.52 -58.58 20.89
N GLU A 299 -5.24 -59.24 19.75
CA GLU A 299 -5.67 -60.55 19.21
C GLU A 299 -7.12 -60.93 18.77
N GLU A 300 -7.11 -61.53 17.57
CA GLU A 300 -8.02 -62.51 16.93
C GLU A 300 -9.31 -62.09 16.18
N ALA A 301 -9.50 -62.83 15.08
CA ALA A 301 -10.33 -62.53 13.92
C ALA A 301 -11.79 -62.99 14.04
N HIS A 302 -12.73 -62.24 13.45
CA HIS A 302 -13.76 -62.79 12.55
C HIS A 302 -14.54 -61.70 11.79
N LEU A 303 -14.87 -62.04 10.54
CA LEU A 303 -15.58 -61.29 9.50
C LEU A 303 -17.00 -60.81 9.89
N THR A 304 -17.35 -59.56 9.55
CA THR A 304 -18.66 -59.18 8.95
C THR A 304 -18.57 -57.85 8.17
N GLN A 305 -19.41 -57.71 7.15
CA GLN A 305 -19.33 -56.82 5.99
C GLN A 305 -19.53 -55.30 6.25
N PRO A 306 -19.01 -54.40 5.39
CA PRO A 306 -19.18 -52.95 5.53
C PRO A 306 -20.48 -52.43 4.90
N HIS A 307 -21.15 -51.52 5.61
CA HIS A 307 -22.16 -50.62 5.06
C HIS A 307 -21.48 -49.49 4.27
N THR A 308 -22.02 -49.24 3.08
CA THR A 308 -21.55 -48.28 2.09
C THR A 308 -21.96 -46.85 2.42
N THR A 309 -20.99 -45.94 2.57
CA THR A 309 -21.19 -44.50 2.37
C THR A 309 -20.28 -44.08 1.22
N ASN A 310 -20.88 -43.56 0.14
CA ASN A 310 -20.20 -43.22 -1.10
C ASN A 310 -19.37 -41.94 -0.94
N VAL A 311 -18.06 -42.10 -0.74
CA VAL A 311 -17.08 -41.04 -0.99
C VAL A 311 -16.69 -41.09 -2.47
N ILE A 312 -16.95 -40.01 -3.21
CA ILE A 312 -16.48 -39.85 -4.58
C ILE A 312 -14.97 -39.64 -4.55
N ARG A 313 -14.21 -40.72 -4.74
CA ARG A 313 -12.77 -40.68 -5.02
C ARG A 313 -12.54 -40.19 -6.45
N ILE A 314 -12.06 -38.96 -6.64
CA ILE A 314 -11.45 -38.54 -7.90
C ILE A 314 -10.01 -39.04 -7.91
N THR A 315 -9.77 -40.12 -8.65
CA THR A 315 -8.43 -40.67 -8.89
C THR A 315 -7.64 -39.74 -9.82
N ARG A 316 -6.54 -39.14 -9.34
CA ARG A 316 -5.51 -38.56 -10.21
C ARG A 316 -4.79 -39.68 -10.97
N ARG A 317 -4.75 -39.58 -12.30
CA ARG A 317 -3.69 -40.18 -13.12
C ARG A 317 -3.11 -39.12 -14.08
N PRO A 318 -1.80 -39.18 -14.37
CA PRO A 318 -1.06 -38.08 -14.98
C PRO A 318 -1.01 -38.24 -16.50
N PHE A 319 -1.30 -37.21 -17.29
CA PHE A 319 -0.87 -37.10 -18.70
C PHE A 319 -0.82 -35.61 -19.08
N VAL A 320 0.39 -35.04 -19.20
CA VAL A 320 1.17 -34.80 -20.43
C VAL A 320 0.99 -33.38 -20.98
N SER A 321 2.07 -32.62 -20.78
CA SER A 321 2.45 -31.41 -21.51
C SER A 321 2.38 -31.60 -23.03
N CYS A 322 1.59 -30.78 -23.72
CA CYS A 322 1.98 -30.18 -25.00
C CYS A 322 0.98 -29.11 -25.47
N ALA A 323 1.54 -27.97 -25.89
CA ALA A 323 1.02 -27.03 -26.90
C ALA A 323 -0.17 -26.11 -26.55
N VAL A 324 0.08 -25.03 -25.78
CA VAL A 324 -0.45 -23.67 -26.06
C VAL A 324 0.56 -22.59 -25.56
N HIS A 325 1.83 -22.69 -25.97
CA HIS A 325 2.85 -21.67 -25.66
C HIS A 325 3.83 -21.42 -26.82
N GLU A 326 3.35 -21.56 -28.07
CA GLU A 326 4.14 -21.28 -29.28
C GLU A 326 3.34 -20.46 -30.31
N ILE A 327 2.86 -19.25 -29.97
CA ILE A 327 2.50 -18.22 -30.97
C ILE A 327 2.75 -16.79 -30.46
N TYR A 328 3.84 -16.51 -29.72
CA TYR A 328 4.27 -15.09 -29.52
C TYR A 328 5.79 -14.87 -29.49
N LEU A 329 6.58 -15.89 -29.84
CA LEU A 329 8.04 -15.84 -29.93
C LEU A 329 8.51 -16.23 -31.34
N ALA A 330 8.04 -15.52 -32.36
CA ALA A 330 8.50 -15.71 -33.73
C ALA A 330 8.35 -14.42 -34.57
N LEU A 331 8.97 -13.32 -34.15
CA LEU A 331 9.32 -12.19 -35.03
C LEU A 331 10.31 -11.26 -34.31
N ARG A 332 11.61 -11.57 -34.39
CA ARG A 332 12.71 -10.65 -34.74
C ARG A 332 14.06 -11.22 -34.27
N CYS A 333 14.60 -12.14 -35.07
CA CYS A 333 16.03 -12.40 -35.11
C CYS A 333 16.43 -12.92 -36.51
N VAL A 334 16.60 -12.01 -37.48
CA VAL A 334 17.52 -12.18 -38.62
C VAL A 334 17.98 -10.78 -39.09
N HIS A 335 19.17 -10.37 -38.66
CA HIS A 335 20.19 -9.83 -39.56
C HIS A 335 21.56 -9.94 -38.87
N SER A 336 22.25 -11.03 -39.16
CA SER A 336 23.69 -11.14 -38.99
C SER A 336 24.22 -11.99 -40.13
N PHE A 337 25.12 -11.41 -40.92
CA PHE A 337 26.22 -12.03 -41.66
C PHE A 337 26.93 -10.83 -42.36
N ALA A 338 28.26 -10.63 -42.30
CA ALA A 338 29.29 -11.63 -42.13
C ALA A 338 30.71 -11.04 -41.89
N TYR A 339 31.58 -11.91 -41.35
CA TYR A 339 33.04 -12.02 -41.45
C TYR A 339 33.93 -10.90 -40.86
N GLY A 340 34.97 -11.17 -40.07
CA GLY A 340 35.56 -12.45 -39.65
C GLY A 340 37.03 -12.26 -39.20
N PHE A 341 37.50 -13.26 -38.45
CA PHE A 341 38.90 -13.66 -38.20
C PHE A 341 39.73 -13.04 -37.05
N CYS A 342 39.90 -13.89 -36.02
CA CYS A 342 41.13 -14.34 -35.34
C CYS A 342 42.14 -13.30 -34.85
N ALA A 343 42.33 -13.20 -33.52
CA ALA A 343 43.34 -13.94 -32.71
C ALA A 343 44.76 -13.35 -32.88
N ALA A 344 45.60 -13.14 -31.86
CA ALA A 344 45.65 -13.59 -30.48
C ALA A 344 46.64 -12.71 -29.67
N GLN A 345 46.52 -12.82 -28.35
CA GLN A 345 47.62 -12.91 -27.37
C GLN A 345 48.59 -11.74 -27.10
N ALA A 346 48.51 -11.32 -25.83
CA ALA A 346 49.58 -11.34 -24.82
C ALA A 346 50.36 -10.05 -24.50
N SER A 347 50.39 -9.82 -23.18
CA SER A 347 51.52 -9.37 -22.35
C SER A 347 51.67 -7.88 -21.98
N HIS A 348 51.43 -7.63 -20.68
CA HIS A 348 52.02 -6.65 -19.77
C HIS A 348 53.58 -6.56 -19.84
N PRO A 349 54.30 -5.70 -19.05
CA PRO A 349 53.92 -4.55 -18.19
C PRO A 349 54.89 -3.33 -18.28
N SER A 350 54.72 -2.35 -17.37
CA SER A 350 55.75 -1.48 -16.74
C SER A 350 56.41 -0.40 -17.62
N SER A 351 56.80 0.81 -17.19
CA SER A 351 57.07 1.49 -15.90
C SER A 351 57.36 2.97 -16.26
N LEU A 352 56.81 3.99 -15.56
CA LEU A 352 57.50 4.92 -14.62
C LEU A 352 58.88 5.49 -15.07
N PRO A 353 59.35 6.70 -14.67
CA PRO A 353 58.82 7.64 -13.67
C PRO A 353 59.05 9.17 -13.89
N MET A 354 58.60 9.94 -12.89
CA MET A 354 59.32 11.05 -12.21
C MET A 354 59.09 12.53 -12.57
N MET A 355 58.25 13.14 -11.71
CA MET A 355 58.28 14.48 -11.09
C MET A 355 59.42 15.47 -11.42
N LEU A 356 59.04 16.75 -11.60
CA LEU A 356 59.60 17.85 -10.80
C LEU A 356 58.70 19.12 -10.75
N ARG A 357 58.94 19.90 -9.68
CA ARG A 357 58.14 20.88 -8.94
C ARG A 357 57.93 22.30 -9.53
N GLN A 358 56.82 22.92 -9.07
CA GLN A 358 56.64 24.29 -8.50
C GLN A 358 56.42 25.57 -9.36
N THR A 359 55.21 26.13 -9.17
CA THR A 359 54.79 27.56 -8.91
C THR A 359 54.98 28.66 -9.97
N TRP A 360 53.89 29.38 -10.32
CA TRP A 360 53.57 30.80 -10.00
C TRP A 360 52.33 31.30 -10.80
N ARG A 361 51.56 32.24 -10.21
CA ARG A 361 50.28 32.82 -10.71
C ARG A 361 50.48 33.97 -11.73
N VAL A 362 49.48 34.18 -12.60
CA VAL A 362 48.74 35.44 -12.93
C VAL A 362 48.38 35.60 -14.44
N PHE A 363 47.06 35.56 -14.70
CA PHE A 363 46.20 36.12 -15.77
C PHE A 363 46.74 36.54 -17.16
N ALA A 364 46.15 35.94 -18.23
CA ALA A 364 45.26 36.62 -19.21
C ALA A 364 44.70 35.63 -20.28
N ARG A 365 43.40 35.72 -20.54
CA ARG A 365 42.57 35.02 -21.57
C ARG A 365 42.85 35.54 -23.01
N PRO A 366 42.21 35.03 -24.10
CA PRO A 366 41.52 33.74 -24.33
C PRO A 366 41.89 33.07 -25.68
N GLN A 367 41.67 31.76 -25.84
CA GLN A 367 41.24 31.20 -27.14
C GLN A 367 40.63 29.79 -27.01
N LEU A 368 39.34 29.72 -27.38
CA LEU A 368 38.60 28.59 -27.97
C LEU A 368 38.59 27.26 -27.21
N GLY A 369 37.74 27.21 -26.18
CA GLY A 369 37.18 25.95 -25.67
C GLY A 369 35.94 25.55 -26.48
N ILE A 370 35.93 24.29 -26.92
CA ILE A 370 34.78 23.58 -27.48
C ILE A 370 33.64 23.65 -26.44
N ALA A 371 32.51 24.21 -26.86
CA ALA A 371 31.31 24.31 -26.02
C ALA A 371 30.74 22.91 -25.78
N TYR A 372 31.04 22.32 -24.63
CA TYR A 372 30.11 21.41 -23.99
C TYR A 372 28.86 22.23 -23.64
N LYS A 373 27.69 21.81 -24.13
CA LYS A 373 26.41 22.36 -23.67
C LYS A 373 26.35 22.16 -22.16
N ASN A 374 26.45 23.25 -21.42
CA ASN A 374 26.08 23.30 -20.01
C ASN A 374 24.59 22.93 -19.94
N TYR A 375 24.28 21.72 -19.49
CA TYR A 375 23.03 21.53 -18.76
C TYR A 375 23.17 22.40 -17.51
N ALA A 376 22.41 23.49 -17.43
CA ALA A 376 22.19 24.11 -16.14
C ALA A 376 21.51 23.05 -15.27
N THR A 377 22.21 22.56 -14.25
CA THR A 377 21.65 21.74 -13.18
C THR A 377 20.48 22.53 -12.58
N MET A 378 19.24 22.13 -12.87
CA MET A 378 18.06 22.74 -12.28
C MET A 378 17.88 22.14 -10.89
N ALA A 379 18.18 22.94 -9.85
CA ALA A 379 18.13 22.50 -8.47
C ALA A 379 16.76 21.92 -8.06
N ALA A 380 16.76 20.99 -7.11
CA ALA A 380 15.55 20.43 -6.52
C ALA A 380 14.62 21.53 -5.99
N THR A 381 13.32 21.41 -6.26
CA THR A 381 12.28 22.35 -5.82
C THR A 381 11.11 21.58 -5.20
N PRO A 382 10.09 22.25 -4.64
CA PRO A 382 8.89 21.58 -4.16
C PRO A 382 8.10 20.87 -5.26
N PHE A 383 8.36 21.20 -6.53
CA PHE A 383 7.64 20.68 -7.70
C PHE A 383 8.50 19.78 -8.57
N ARG A 384 9.78 19.60 -8.22
CA ARG A 384 10.75 18.86 -9.03
C ARG A 384 11.78 18.18 -8.14
N ILE A 385 11.90 16.88 -8.30
CA ILE A 385 12.99 16.09 -7.70
C ILE A 385 14.25 16.25 -8.55
N ASP A 386 15.41 16.38 -7.93
CA ASP A 386 16.72 16.40 -8.60
C ASP A 386 17.74 15.69 -7.74
N VAL A 387 18.09 14.46 -8.12
CA VAL A 387 19.01 13.60 -7.37
C VAL A 387 20.39 13.68 -8.00
N GLU A 388 21.36 14.20 -7.24
CA GLU A 388 22.74 14.30 -7.67
C GLU A 388 23.55 13.06 -7.26
N PRO A 389 24.54 12.61 -8.05
CA PRO A 389 25.38 11.43 -7.76
C PRO A 389 26.12 11.47 -6.41
N LYS A 390 26.37 12.68 -5.88
CA LYS A 390 27.00 12.91 -4.58
C LYS A 390 26.04 12.70 -3.40
N GLN A 391 24.72 12.64 -3.64
CA GLN A 391 23.69 12.39 -2.65
C GLN A 391 23.47 10.89 -2.50
N SER A 392 24.39 10.20 -1.84
CA SER A 392 24.39 8.74 -1.72
C SER A 392 23.64 8.17 -0.52
N GLY A 393 22.86 9.01 0.16
CA GLY A 393 22.14 8.63 1.37
C GLY A 393 23.05 8.17 2.52
N LEU A 394 22.46 7.48 3.49
CA LEU A 394 23.12 7.04 4.72
C LEU A 394 24.16 5.95 4.51
N LEU A 395 24.04 5.13 3.46
CA LEU A 395 25.02 4.08 3.18
C LEU A 395 26.34 4.63 2.63
N GLY A 396 26.32 5.83 2.04
CA GLY A 396 27.52 6.50 1.54
C GLY A 396 28.17 5.80 0.33
N LEU A 397 27.41 4.98 -0.40
CA LEU A 397 27.92 4.29 -1.58
C LEU A 397 28.26 5.29 -2.69
N LYS A 398 29.23 4.96 -3.54
CA LYS A 398 29.54 5.81 -4.70
C LYS A 398 28.54 5.50 -5.82
N LEU A 399 27.69 6.46 -6.17
CA LEU A 399 26.65 6.31 -7.17
C LEU A 399 27.06 6.97 -8.50
N GLY A 400 26.58 6.43 -9.62
CA GLY A 400 26.90 6.91 -10.96
C GLY A 400 25.97 8.02 -11.44
N ASN A 401 26.40 8.74 -12.49
CA ASN A 401 25.61 9.81 -13.12
C ASN A 401 24.35 9.26 -13.79
N ASP A 402 24.44 8.07 -14.39
CA ASP A 402 23.35 7.47 -15.14
C ASP A 402 22.25 6.97 -14.18
N GLU A 403 22.64 6.37 -13.05
CA GLU A 403 21.71 5.96 -11.99
C GLU A 403 21.01 7.16 -11.35
N ALA A 404 21.75 8.25 -11.10
CA ALA A 404 21.20 9.49 -10.54
C ALA A 404 20.19 10.15 -11.50
N ALA A 405 20.52 10.19 -12.80
CA ALA A 405 19.62 10.69 -13.83
C ALA A 405 18.37 9.81 -13.96
N LYS A 406 18.52 8.48 -13.94
CA LYS A 406 17.41 7.53 -14.06
C LYS A 406 16.49 7.59 -12.83
N VAL A 407 17.01 7.62 -11.61
CA VAL A 407 16.15 7.76 -10.42
C VAL A 407 15.45 9.11 -10.41
N THR A 408 16.11 10.18 -10.85
CA THR A 408 15.50 11.52 -11.00
C THR A 408 14.36 11.52 -12.01
N GLU A 409 14.54 10.85 -13.15
CA GLU A 409 13.52 10.66 -14.20
C GLU A 409 12.30 9.91 -13.64
N LEU A 410 12.51 8.73 -13.07
CA LEU A 410 11.44 7.87 -12.56
C LEU A 410 10.63 8.54 -11.45
N LEU A 411 11.31 9.25 -10.54
CA LEU A 411 10.66 9.98 -9.45
C LEU A 411 9.87 11.21 -9.89
N GLN A 412 9.98 11.68 -11.15
CA GLN A 412 9.05 12.71 -11.65
C GLN A 412 7.67 12.15 -11.96
N HIS A 413 7.57 10.87 -12.27
CA HIS A 413 6.31 10.26 -12.67
C HIS A 413 5.37 10.04 -11.50
N ASP A 414 5.92 9.71 -10.33
CA ASP A 414 5.11 9.41 -9.15
C ASP A 414 5.90 9.63 -7.84
N LEU A 415 5.21 10.19 -6.85
CA LEU A 415 5.71 10.44 -5.50
C LEU A 415 5.39 9.28 -4.53
N GLU A 416 4.56 8.30 -4.89
CA GLU A 416 4.23 7.15 -4.02
C GLU A 416 5.32 6.07 -4.03
N LEU A 417 6.04 5.88 -5.14
CA LEU A 417 7.17 4.93 -5.24
C LEU A 417 8.51 5.45 -4.69
N VAL A 418 8.51 6.66 -4.13
CA VAL A 418 9.68 7.38 -3.59
C VAL A 418 10.56 6.49 -2.72
N HIS A 419 9.97 5.84 -1.72
CA HIS A 419 10.75 5.07 -0.76
C HIS A 419 11.40 3.82 -1.37
N HIS A 420 10.85 3.27 -2.46
CA HIS A 420 11.42 2.09 -3.11
C HIS A 420 12.60 2.52 -3.99
N LEU A 421 12.37 3.49 -4.87
CA LEU A 421 13.38 3.99 -5.81
C LEU A 421 14.57 4.64 -5.11
N PHE A 422 14.35 5.45 -4.06
CA PHE A 422 15.46 5.99 -3.28
C PHE A 422 16.27 4.90 -2.57
N THR A 423 15.62 3.83 -2.10
CA THR A 423 16.33 2.72 -1.47
C THR A 423 17.20 1.97 -2.47
N LEU A 424 16.66 1.65 -3.64
CA LEU A 424 17.41 1.00 -4.72
C LEU A 424 18.61 1.86 -5.11
N TYR A 425 18.38 3.16 -5.34
CA TYR A 425 19.46 4.10 -5.66
C TYR A 425 20.52 4.16 -4.53
N GLY A 426 20.09 4.36 -3.29
CA GLY A 426 20.98 4.43 -2.12
C GLY A 426 21.71 3.13 -1.78
N THR A 427 21.27 2.01 -2.33
CA THR A 427 21.93 0.69 -2.23
C THR A 427 22.72 0.31 -3.48
N GLY A 428 22.86 1.21 -4.46
CA GLY A 428 23.69 1.01 -5.64
C GLY A 428 23.07 0.16 -6.75
N ALA A 429 21.74 0.10 -6.83
CA ALA A 429 21.04 -0.59 -7.91
C ALA A 429 21.35 0.03 -9.28
N SER A 430 21.36 -0.79 -10.34
CA SER A 430 21.62 -0.32 -11.70
C SER A 430 20.42 0.43 -12.28
N THR A 431 20.62 1.17 -13.37
CA THR A 431 19.52 1.81 -14.12
C THR A 431 18.45 0.80 -14.57
N LYS A 432 18.86 -0.44 -14.87
CA LYS A 432 17.95 -1.53 -15.25
C LYS A 432 17.09 -1.98 -14.07
N ASP A 433 17.68 -2.09 -12.88
CA ASP A 433 16.96 -2.52 -11.67
C ASP A 433 15.97 -1.44 -11.23
N LEU A 434 16.38 -0.17 -11.29
CA LEU A 434 15.49 0.99 -11.06
C LEU A 434 14.28 0.99 -12.01
N GLN A 435 14.51 0.82 -13.31
CA GLN A 435 13.43 0.78 -14.29
C GLN A 435 12.50 -0.42 -14.05
N LYS A 436 13.07 -1.62 -13.85
CA LYS A 436 12.29 -2.84 -13.58
C LYS A 436 11.40 -2.68 -12.35
N ALA A 437 11.93 -2.09 -11.28
CA ALA A 437 11.18 -1.85 -10.05
C ALA A 437 10.07 -0.82 -10.24
N PHE A 438 10.27 0.20 -11.08
CA PHE A 438 9.22 1.13 -11.47
C PHE A 438 8.14 0.41 -12.28
N ASP A 439 8.51 -0.24 -13.39
CA ASP A 439 7.57 -0.90 -14.31
C ASP A 439 6.70 -1.96 -13.62
N SER A 440 7.26 -2.68 -12.64
CA SER A 440 6.54 -3.74 -11.90
C SER A 440 5.48 -3.20 -10.94
N ASN A 441 5.53 -1.90 -10.61
CA ASN A 441 4.67 -1.27 -9.62
C ASN A 441 3.77 -0.16 -10.19
N VAL A 442 3.89 0.17 -11.48
CA VAL A 442 3.05 1.19 -12.15
C VAL A 442 1.57 0.79 -12.19
N SER A 443 1.26 -0.50 -12.32
CA SER A 443 -0.10 -0.98 -12.62
C SER A 443 -1.14 -0.78 -11.51
N TYR A 444 -0.70 -0.56 -10.27
CA TYR A 444 -1.60 -0.33 -9.12
C TYR A 444 -1.46 1.08 -8.53
N GLN A 445 -0.76 1.99 -9.22
CA GLN A 445 -0.66 3.38 -8.82
C GLN A 445 -2.03 4.07 -8.92
N LEU A 446 -2.38 4.83 -7.88
CA LEU A 446 -3.59 5.64 -7.92
C LEU A 446 -3.43 6.79 -8.92
N LYS A 447 -4.49 7.06 -9.69
CA LYS A 447 -4.50 8.23 -10.58
C LYS A 447 -4.36 9.50 -9.73
N ALA A 448 -3.43 10.36 -10.11
CA ALA A 448 -3.22 11.63 -9.42
C ALA A 448 -4.51 12.46 -9.38
N MET A 449 -5.06 12.67 -8.17
CA MET A 449 -6.21 13.52 -7.95
C MET A 449 -5.80 15.00 -8.01
N LYS A 450 -6.69 15.88 -8.49
CA LYS A 450 -6.47 17.33 -8.49
C LYS A 450 -6.61 17.90 -7.07
N SER A 451 -5.83 18.94 -6.75
CA SER A 451 -5.99 19.71 -5.51
C SER A 451 -7.23 20.61 -5.58
N ARG A 452 -7.85 20.88 -4.43
CA ARG A 452 -8.92 21.88 -4.29
C ARG A 452 -8.32 23.23 -3.91
N ASP A 453 -8.37 24.19 -4.82
CA ASP A 453 -7.75 25.50 -4.62
C ASP A 453 -8.35 26.23 -3.42
N GLU A 454 -9.66 26.10 -3.18
CA GLU A 454 -10.32 26.67 -1.99
C GLU A 454 -9.72 26.15 -0.69
N VAL A 455 -9.47 24.84 -0.59
CA VAL A 455 -8.86 24.21 0.59
C VAL A 455 -7.44 24.73 0.79
N VAL A 456 -6.65 24.81 -0.28
CA VAL A 456 -5.29 25.36 -0.25
C VAL A 456 -5.30 26.82 0.23
N ASP A 457 -6.26 27.60 -0.25
CA ASP A 457 -6.46 29.00 0.11
C ASP A 457 -6.81 29.18 1.60
N GLN A 458 -7.72 28.35 2.11
CA GLN A 458 -8.11 28.35 3.52
C GLN A 458 -6.93 27.99 4.42
N LEU A 459 -6.21 26.91 4.11
CA LEU A 459 -5.02 26.47 4.85
C LEU A 459 -3.92 27.54 4.86
N SER A 460 -3.76 28.25 3.74
CA SER A 460 -2.77 29.33 3.57
C SER A 460 -3.10 30.58 4.39
N LYS A 461 -4.39 30.87 4.58
CA LYS A 461 -4.88 32.01 5.39
C LYS A 461 -4.81 31.70 6.88
N ASP A 462 -5.33 30.54 7.29
CA ASP A 462 -5.34 30.08 8.68
C ASP A 462 -5.28 28.55 8.78
N TRP A 463 -4.28 28.04 9.50
CA TRP A 463 -4.14 26.61 9.72
C TRP A 463 -5.30 26.03 10.56
N SER A 464 -6.08 26.83 11.30
CA SER A 464 -7.23 26.30 12.04
C SER A 464 -8.24 25.59 11.14
N ALA A 465 -8.33 25.98 9.86
CA ALA A 465 -9.17 25.32 8.85
C ALA A 465 -8.76 23.86 8.61
N ALA A 466 -7.49 23.51 8.89
CA ALA A 466 -7.00 22.14 8.72
C ALA A 466 -7.81 21.10 9.52
N LYS A 467 -8.45 21.49 10.64
CA LYS A 467 -9.30 20.59 11.44
C LYS A 467 -10.43 19.95 10.65
N GLU A 468 -10.90 20.59 9.58
CA GLU A 468 -11.95 20.06 8.70
C GLU A 468 -11.40 19.08 7.65
N TYR A 469 -10.09 19.05 7.42
CA TYR A 469 -9.46 18.35 6.29
C TYR A 469 -8.45 17.28 6.72
N VAL A 470 -7.80 17.41 7.88
CA VAL A 470 -6.85 16.41 8.37
C VAL A 470 -7.54 15.05 8.62
N GLY A 471 -6.81 13.96 8.40
CA GLY A 471 -7.35 12.61 8.49
C GLY A 471 -8.21 12.18 7.31
N LYS A 472 -8.39 13.03 6.28
CA LYS A 472 -9.17 12.73 5.08
C LYS A 472 -8.24 12.43 3.91
N GLY A 473 -8.10 11.15 3.53
CA GLY A 473 -7.25 10.69 2.43
C GLY A 473 -7.44 11.47 1.12
N ARG A 474 -8.70 11.79 0.76
CA ARG A 474 -9.05 12.57 -0.43
C ARG A 474 -8.45 13.98 -0.46
N GLN A 475 -8.03 14.53 0.68
CA GLN A 475 -7.40 15.85 0.77
C GLN A 475 -5.87 15.81 0.55
N TYR A 476 -5.29 14.66 0.22
CA TYR A 476 -3.85 14.53 -0.01
C TYR A 476 -3.33 15.50 -1.09
N PRO A 477 -3.97 15.66 -2.26
CA PRO A 477 -3.51 16.60 -3.28
C PRO A 477 -3.55 18.06 -2.79
N SER A 478 -4.59 18.43 -2.04
CA SER A 478 -4.74 19.77 -1.44
C SER A 478 -3.63 20.06 -0.43
N PHE A 479 -3.33 19.12 0.48
CA PHE A 479 -2.23 19.26 1.42
C PHE A 479 -0.87 19.26 0.71
N LEU A 480 -0.67 18.43 -0.31
CA LEU A 480 0.56 18.42 -1.11
C LEU A 480 0.78 19.79 -1.74
N ARG A 481 -0.22 20.32 -2.44
CA ARG A 481 -0.16 21.64 -3.09
C ARG A 481 0.11 22.77 -2.08
N PHE A 482 -0.54 22.71 -0.92
CA PHE A 482 -0.33 23.64 0.19
C PHE A 482 1.11 23.60 0.70
N PHE A 483 1.64 22.41 1.05
CA PHE A 483 3.01 22.28 1.54
C PHE A 483 4.04 22.64 0.49
N GLN A 484 3.80 22.34 -0.79
CA GLN A 484 4.66 22.80 -1.87
C GLN A 484 4.77 24.33 -1.91
N GLY A 485 3.63 25.04 -1.79
CA GLY A 485 3.61 26.50 -1.72
C GLY A 485 4.28 27.06 -0.47
N GLU A 486 4.05 26.47 0.71
CA GLU A 486 4.72 26.89 1.95
C GLU A 486 6.23 26.67 1.87
N ILE A 487 6.70 25.57 1.29
CA ILE A 487 8.12 25.28 1.12
C ILE A 487 8.76 26.24 0.11
N GLU A 488 8.09 26.53 -0.99
CA GLU A 488 8.56 27.53 -1.97
C GLU A 488 8.75 28.90 -1.32
N ARG A 489 7.85 29.28 -0.40
CA ARG A 489 7.86 30.58 0.28
C ARG A 489 8.87 30.66 1.43
N LEU A 490 9.03 29.59 2.21
CA LEU A 490 9.77 29.61 3.48
C LEU A 490 11.07 28.82 3.48
N GLY A 491 11.20 27.82 2.61
CA GLY A 491 12.18 26.75 2.77
C GLY A 491 11.61 25.56 3.56
N TRP A 492 12.07 24.36 3.25
CA TRP A 492 11.52 23.13 3.84
C TRP A 492 11.88 22.98 5.32
N GLN A 493 13.03 23.53 5.75
CA GLN A 493 13.44 23.53 7.15
C GLN A 493 12.47 24.35 8.00
N GLU A 494 12.15 25.57 7.57
CA GLU A 494 11.21 26.48 8.23
C GLU A 494 9.79 25.91 8.25
N VAL A 495 9.36 25.24 7.17
CA VAL A 495 8.06 24.54 7.14
C VAL A 495 8.01 23.42 8.18
N LEU A 496 9.03 22.56 8.24
CA LEU A 496 9.09 21.51 9.26
C LEU A 496 9.10 22.08 10.67
N MET A 497 9.89 23.13 10.92
CA MET A 497 9.92 23.82 12.21
C MET A 497 8.57 24.42 12.57
N LYS A 498 7.85 25.00 11.61
CA LYS A 498 6.55 25.61 11.83
C LYS A 498 5.47 24.57 12.08
N TYR A 499 5.30 23.62 11.16
CA TYR A 499 4.14 22.71 11.13
C TYR A 499 4.38 21.44 11.94
N LEU A 500 5.52 20.79 11.80
CA LEU A 500 5.76 19.47 12.40
C LEU A 500 6.44 19.55 13.76
N PHE A 501 7.56 20.27 13.90
CA PHE A 501 8.42 20.19 15.08
C PHE A 501 8.07 21.15 16.21
N LYS A 502 7.25 22.16 15.95
CA LYS A 502 6.81 23.10 16.98
C LYS A 502 6.01 22.37 18.05
N ASP A 503 6.29 22.67 19.32
CA ASP A 503 5.54 22.09 20.43
C ASP A 503 4.26 22.90 20.71
N ASP A 504 3.30 22.84 19.78
CA ASP A 504 1.95 23.39 19.90
C ASP A 504 0.89 22.36 19.47
N GLU A 505 -0.40 22.70 19.58
CA GLU A 505 -1.52 21.79 19.23
C GLU A 505 -1.35 21.18 17.83
N ARG A 506 -0.98 22.01 16.85
CA ARG A 506 -0.72 21.58 15.47
C ARG A 506 0.46 20.62 15.38
N GLY A 507 1.61 21.00 15.93
CA GLY A 507 2.80 20.17 15.82
C GLY A 507 2.64 18.85 16.55
N ARG A 508 1.95 18.82 17.69
CA ARG A 508 1.61 17.57 18.40
C ARG A 508 0.67 16.69 17.59
N ASP A 509 -0.35 17.26 16.95
CA ASP A 509 -1.26 16.51 16.06
C ASP A 509 -0.52 15.88 14.87
N LEU A 510 0.31 16.65 14.15
CA LEU A 510 1.07 16.10 13.03
C LEU A 510 2.15 15.10 13.49
N GLN A 511 2.78 15.32 14.65
CA GLN A 511 3.75 14.38 15.21
C GLN A 511 3.13 13.03 15.60
N SER A 512 1.88 12.98 16.04
CA SER A 512 1.23 11.70 16.33
C SER A 512 0.81 10.97 15.04
N ARG A 513 0.30 11.69 14.04
CA ARG A 513 0.00 11.13 12.70
C ARG A 513 1.24 10.59 11.97
N LEU A 514 2.42 11.11 12.28
CA LEU A 514 3.70 10.59 11.79
C LEU A 514 3.87 9.08 12.03
N PHE A 515 3.27 8.57 13.12
CA PHE A 515 3.35 7.16 13.51
C PHE A 515 2.14 6.31 13.06
N GLY A 516 1.20 6.90 12.30
CA GLY A 516 0.06 6.20 11.72
C GLY A 516 0.42 5.36 10.49
N GLY A 517 -0.54 4.60 9.97
CA GLY A 517 -0.43 3.89 8.68
C GLY A 517 0.82 3.02 8.54
N LEU A 518 1.16 2.20 9.54
CA LEU A 518 2.39 1.40 9.56
C LEU A 518 3.68 2.20 9.36
N LEU A 519 3.71 3.43 9.87
CA LEU A 519 4.84 4.36 9.78
C LEU A 519 5.14 4.87 8.36
N HIS A 520 4.25 4.68 7.38
CA HIS A 520 4.46 5.21 6.03
C HIS A 520 4.68 6.74 6.00
N PRO A 521 3.97 7.57 6.79
CA PRO A 521 4.26 9.01 6.86
C PRO A 521 5.69 9.31 7.33
N LEU A 522 6.18 8.57 8.33
CA LEU A 522 7.57 8.67 8.82
C LEU A 522 8.58 8.21 7.77
N ILE A 523 8.31 7.10 7.08
CA ILE A 523 9.16 6.52 6.04
C ILE A 523 9.26 7.47 4.84
N GLN A 524 8.15 8.00 4.36
CA GLN A 524 8.13 8.94 3.23
C GLN A 524 8.91 10.22 3.56
N LEU A 525 8.67 10.80 4.75
CA LEU A 525 9.41 11.98 5.20
C LEU A 525 10.91 11.69 5.35
N MET A 526 11.30 10.50 5.84
CA MET A 526 12.70 10.08 5.94
C MET A 526 13.44 10.19 4.61
N TYR A 527 12.88 9.65 3.52
CA TYR A 527 13.53 9.69 2.21
C TYR A 527 13.66 11.11 1.66
N GLY A 528 12.64 11.96 1.87
CA GLY A 528 12.72 13.38 1.52
C GLY A 528 13.81 14.11 2.28
N LEU A 529 13.98 13.83 3.58
CA LEU A 529 15.01 14.42 4.41
C LEU A 529 16.42 13.91 4.08
N GLU A 530 16.58 12.61 3.83
CA GLU A 530 17.87 11.99 3.58
C GLU A 530 18.51 12.46 2.27
N TRP A 531 17.70 12.65 1.23
CA TRP A 531 18.14 13.19 -0.06
C TRP A 531 17.90 14.70 -0.20
N GLU A 532 17.40 15.35 0.85
CA GLU A 532 17.07 16.78 0.90
C GLU A 532 16.20 17.24 -0.30
N GLN A 533 15.17 16.46 -0.63
CA GLN A 533 14.28 16.67 -1.79
C GLN A 533 12.99 17.38 -1.35
N PRO A 534 12.80 18.68 -1.68
CA PRO A 534 11.67 19.44 -1.16
C PRO A 534 10.29 18.91 -1.63
N ALA A 535 10.19 18.40 -2.86
CA ALA A 535 8.98 17.77 -3.37
C ALA A 535 8.57 16.54 -2.55
N THR A 536 9.54 15.69 -2.22
CA THR A 536 9.32 14.52 -1.37
C THR A 536 8.97 14.90 0.06
N ILE A 537 9.58 15.95 0.61
CA ILE A 537 9.22 16.47 1.94
C ILE A 537 7.78 16.98 1.96
N ALA A 538 7.34 17.69 0.91
CA ALA A 538 5.94 18.13 0.77
C ALA A 538 4.98 16.94 0.73
N SER A 539 5.30 15.89 -0.05
CA SER A 539 4.54 14.64 -0.10
C SER A 539 4.48 13.95 1.26
N GLY A 540 5.60 13.85 1.98
CA GLY A 540 5.61 13.29 3.34
C GLY A 540 4.73 14.08 4.30
N LEU A 541 4.78 15.42 4.26
CA LEU A 541 3.90 16.28 5.08
C LEU A 541 2.42 16.14 4.72
N ALA A 542 2.10 16.03 3.44
CA ALA A 542 0.74 15.78 2.98
C ALA A 542 0.23 14.42 3.45
N GLN A 543 1.08 13.38 3.36
CA GLN A 543 0.76 12.05 3.86
C GLN A 543 0.51 12.08 5.37
N ILE A 544 1.34 12.78 6.14
CA ILE A 544 1.11 12.98 7.59
C ILE A 544 -0.25 13.64 7.84
N ALA A 545 -0.61 14.70 7.10
CA ALA A 545 -1.85 15.44 7.33
C ALA A 545 -3.12 14.60 7.09
N VAL A 546 -3.10 13.70 6.10
CA VAL A 546 -4.27 12.88 5.74
C VAL A 546 -4.41 11.57 6.54
N HIS A 547 -3.38 11.15 7.26
CA HIS A 547 -3.46 9.94 8.08
C HIS A 547 -4.31 10.14 9.32
N ASP A 548 -5.05 9.11 9.72
CA ASP A 548 -5.82 9.09 10.97
C ASP A 548 -4.93 9.34 12.21
N ASN A 549 -5.53 9.92 13.26
CA ASN A 549 -4.82 10.28 14.49
C ASN A 549 -5.23 9.48 15.73
N GLY A 550 -5.69 8.24 15.56
CA GLY A 550 -6.10 7.35 16.66
C GLY A 550 -5.02 7.09 17.71
N LEU A 551 -3.74 7.33 17.40
CA LEU A 551 -2.61 7.16 18.33
C LEU A 551 -2.37 8.38 19.25
N GLN A 552 -3.03 9.52 19.01
CA GLN A 552 -2.75 10.75 19.75
C GLN A 552 -2.99 10.61 21.25
N ASP A 553 -4.11 10.00 21.66
CA ASP A 553 -4.44 9.79 23.08
C ASP A 553 -3.37 8.93 23.77
N PHE A 554 -3.03 7.79 23.15
CA PHE A 554 -2.02 6.88 23.68
C PHE A 554 -0.65 7.55 23.84
N LEU A 555 -0.16 8.24 22.81
CA LEU A 555 1.15 8.89 22.84
C LEU A 555 1.18 10.03 23.87
N THR A 556 0.12 10.84 23.93
CA THR A 556 0.01 11.97 24.88
C THR A 556 -0.03 11.46 26.32
N ARG A 557 -0.92 10.51 26.64
CA ARG A 557 -1.03 9.96 27.99
C ARG A 557 0.22 9.21 28.43
N SER A 558 0.89 8.51 27.51
CA SER A 558 2.17 7.85 27.79
C SER A 558 3.27 8.84 28.13
N GLN A 559 3.33 9.97 27.41
CA GLN A 559 4.28 11.03 27.68
C GLN A 559 3.97 11.71 29.03
N ASP A 560 2.73 12.10 29.29
CA ASP A 560 2.31 12.74 30.55
C ASP A 560 2.61 11.83 31.75
N ALA A 561 2.33 10.53 31.62
CA ALA A 561 2.66 9.54 32.64
C ALA A 561 4.17 9.37 32.83
N ALA A 562 4.98 9.43 31.76
CA ALA A 562 6.43 9.39 31.86
C ALA A 562 6.98 10.62 32.59
N ASP A 563 6.44 11.80 32.30
CA ASP A 563 6.86 13.07 32.90
C ASP A 563 6.46 13.18 34.39
N ALA A 564 5.37 12.54 34.78
CA ALA A 564 4.92 12.47 36.18
C ALA A 564 5.69 11.45 37.05
N ARG A 565 6.49 10.55 36.47
CA ARG A 565 7.23 9.52 37.22
C ARG A 565 8.40 10.15 38.01
N PRO A 566 8.54 9.86 39.32
CA PRO A 566 9.67 10.33 40.14
C PRO A 566 11.03 9.84 39.64
N ASP A 567 11.04 8.65 39.02
CA ASP A 567 12.21 7.93 38.51
C ASP A 567 12.22 7.83 36.97
N SER A 568 11.69 8.85 36.29
CA SER A 568 11.42 8.83 34.84
C SER A 568 12.63 8.41 33.98
N PHE A 569 13.87 8.67 34.41
CA PHE A 569 15.10 8.34 33.66
C PHE A 569 15.70 6.96 33.96
N GLN A 570 15.00 6.06 34.66
CA GLN A 570 15.51 4.72 34.98
C GLN A 570 15.36 3.68 33.85
N MET A 571 15.06 4.08 32.61
CA MET A 571 15.01 3.16 31.47
C MET A 571 16.38 2.46 31.32
N ARG A 572 16.47 1.18 31.68
CA ARG A 572 17.74 0.43 31.62
C ARG A 572 18.14 0.16 30.17
N SER A 573 17.30 -0.60 29.47
CA SER A 573 17.43 -0.87 28.03
C SER A 573 16.06 -1.00 27.39
N ILE A 574 15.99 -0.73 26.09
CA ILE A 574 14.79 -0.92 25.27
C ILE A 574 14.39 -2.39 25.27
N MET A 575 15.35 -3.31 25.11
CA MET A 575 15.08 -4.75 25.19
C MET A 575 14.56 -5.19 26.57
N GLY A 576 14.95 -4.49 27.65
CA GLY A 576 14.39 -4.73 28.97
C GLY A 576 12.91 -4.35 29.09
N LEU A 577 12.37 -3.50 28.20
CA LEU A 577 10.94 -3.23 28.10
C LEU A 577 10.22 -4.36 27.35
N TYR A 578 10.83 -4.93 26.30
CA TYR A 578 10.31 -6.14 25.65
C TYR A 578 10.21 -7.32 26.64
N ASP A 579 11.25 -7.53 27.45
CA ASP A 579 11.28 -8.59 28.48
C ASP A 579 10.16 -8.45 29.53
N LYS A 580 9.69 -7.22 29.79
CA LYS A 580 8.58 -6.94 30.72
C LYS A 580 7.21 -7.25 30.14
N ILE A 581 7.05 -7.24 28.81
CA ILE A 581 5.76 -7.52 28.16
C ILE A 581 5.27 -8.91 28.56
N GLY A 582 6.13 -9.92 28.48
CA GLY A 582 5.79 -11.30 28.86
C GLY A 582 5.47 -11.49 30.35
N GLN A 583 5.83 -10.54 31.21
CA GLN A 583 5.51 -10.56 32.65
C GLN A 583 4.09 -10.04 32.94
N ASN A 584 3.50 -9.32 31.99
CA ASN A 584 2.13 -8.81 32.08
C ASN A 584 1.24 -9.61 31.11
N GLN A 585 0.63 -10.69 31.62
CA GLN A 585 -0.21 -11.56 30.80
C GLN A 585 -1.39 -10.84 30.17
N ARG A 586 -1.99 -9.85 30.84
CA ARG A 586 -3.09 -9.06 30.29
C ARG A 586 -2.63 -8.24 29.08
N LEU A 587 -1.45 -7.64 29.16
CA LEU A 587 -0.87 -6.89 28.04
C LEU A 587 -0.44 -7.83 26.92
N ALA A 588 0.30 -8.91 27.22
CA ALA A 588 0.82 -9.85 26.24
C ALA A 588 -0.25 -10.56 25.42
N THR A 589 -1.43 -10.82 26.02
CA THR A 589 -2.59 -11.47 25.37
C THR A 589 -3.68 -10.49 24.94
N SER A 590 -3.39 -9.18 24.99
CA SER A 590 -4.37 -8.15 24.68
C SER A 590 -4.75 -8.12 23.20
N ALA A 591 -3.82 -8.40 22.29
CA ALA A 591 -4.11 -8.57 20.87
C ALA A 591 -4.51 -10.02 20.57
N ARG A 592 -5.51 -10.19 19.70
CA ARG A 592 -6.05 -11.50 19.29
C ARG A 592 -6.03 -11.64 17.78
N TRP A 593 -6.15 -12.87 17.30
CA TRP A 593 -6.13 -13.15 15.86
C TRP A 593 -7.30 -12.47 15.15
N GLU A 594 -8.49 -12.47 15.77
CA GLU A 594 -9.75 -12.01 15.20
C GLU A 594 -9.94 -10.49 15.26
N ASP A 595 -8.99 -9.73 15.84
CA ASP A 595 -9.11 -8.28 15.87
C ASP A 595 -8.86 -7.69 14.46
N PRO A 596 -9.81 -6.90 13.91
CA PRO A 596 -9.61 -6.20 12.65
C PRO A 596 -8.38 -5.31 12.69
N ASN A 597 -8.25 -4.50 13.76
CA ASN A 597 -7.03 -3.78 14.07
C ASN A 597 -6.49 -4.14 15.45
N ARG A 598 -5.46 -4.99 15.48
CA ARG A 598 -4.85 -5.47 16.75
C ARG A 598 -4.23 -4.38 17.63
N ILE A 599 -3.99 -3.17 17.12
CA ILE A 599 -3.62 -2.02 17.97
C ILE A 599 -4.87 -1.46 18.63
N TYR A 600 -5.85 -1.02 17.84
CA TYR A 600 -7.03 -0.30 18.33
C TYR A 600 -8.05 -1.23 19.01
N ASP A 601 -8.42 -2.34 18.37
CA ASP A 601 -9.36 -3.35 18.88
C ASP A 601 -8.73 -4.34 19.85
N GLY A 602 -7.41 -4.49 19.76
CA GLY A 602 -6.61 -5.32 20.63
C GLY A 602 -6.08 -4.56 21.84
N VAL A 603 -4.84 -4.08 21.71
CA VAL A 603 -4.07 -3.51 22.82
C VAL A 603 -4.78 -2.33 23.49
N LEU A 604 -5.18 -1.31 22.73
CA LEU A 604 -5.76 -0.09 23.25
C LEU A 604 -7.19 -0.27 23.79
N LYS A 605 -7.93 -1.27 23.30
CA LYS A 605 -9.26 -1.60 23.82
C LYS A 605 -9.21 -2.42 25.10
N ARG A 606 -8.29 -3.39 25.20
CA ARG A 606 -8.30 -4.40 26.29
C ARG A 606 -7.28 -4.17 27.39
N ALA A 607 -6.17 -3.51 27.07
CA ALA A 607 -5.08 -3.23 28.02
C ALA A 607 -4.49 -1.79 27.87
N PRO A 608 -5.32 -0.73 27.73
CA PRO A 608 -4.81 0.63 27.53
C PRO A 608 -3.95 1.11 28.70
N ASP A 609 -4.38 0.86 29.94
CA ASP A 609 -3.68 1.33 31.13
C ASP A 609 -2.36 0.58 31.34
N GLU A 610 -2.35 -0.75 31.13
CA GLU A 610 -1.12 -1.55 31.16
C GLU A 610 -0.14 -1.14 30.06
N MET A 611 -0.64 -0.79 28.88
CA MET A 611 0.19 -0.31 27.78
C MET A 611 0.79 1.07 28.10
N ILE A 612 0.02 1.98 28.69
CA ILE A 612 0.51 3.29 29.18
C ILE A 612 1.52 3.11 30.33
N GLU A 613 1.29 2.19 31.25
CA GLU A 613 2.23 1.83 32.33
C GLU A 613 3.57 1.36 31.77
N LEU A 614 3.57 0.54 30.70
CA LEU A 614 4.79 0.12 30.01
C LEU A 614 5.43 1.31 29.25
N ALA A 615 4.66 2.00 28.41
CA ALA A 615 5.11 3.08 27.53
C ALA A 615 5.64 4.30 28.30
N SER A 616 5.12 4.57 29.50
CA SER A 616 5.60 5.65 30.38
C SER A 616 6.98 5.39 30.96
N GLN A 617 7.53 4.18 30.84
CA GLN A 617 8.92 3.89 31.21
C GLN A 617 9.91 4.29 30.10
N VAL A 618 9.42 4.64 28.92
CA VAL A 618 10.24 5.18 27.84
C VAL A 618 10.55 6.64 28.12
N LYS A 619 11.81 6.89 28.48
CA LYS A 619 12.35 8.25 28.66
C LYS A 619 13.80 8.29 28.21
N VAL A 620 14.14 9.28 27.40
CA VAL A 620 15.50 9.47 26.87
C VAL A 620 16.06 10.79 27.40
N ARG A 621 17.27 10.75 27.98
CA ARG A 621 17.98 11.96 28.35
C ARG A 621 18.60 12.60 27.10
N PRO A 622 18.61 13.94 26.96
CA PRO A 622 19.25 14.60 25.82
C PRO A 622 20.71 14.15 25.58
N GLU A 623 21.47 13.90 26.63
CA GLU A 623 22.86 13.40 26.56
C GLU A 623 22.97 11.95 26.08
N ASP A 624 21.91 11.14 26.21
CA ASP A 624 21.90 9.74 25.77
C ASP A 624 21.31 9.59 24.36
N LEU A 625 20.92 10.68 23.68
CA LEU A 625 20.18 10.62 22.41
C LEU A 625 20.87 9.76 21.36
N GLU A 626 22.20 9.87 21.22
CA GLU A 626 22.96 9.10 20.24
C GLU A 626 22.96 7.60 20.57
N GLU A 627 23.25 7.22 21.81
CA GLU A 627 23.24 5.82 22.25
C GLU A 627 21.84 5.22 22.17
N ARG A 628 20.79 5.95 22.62
CA ARG A 628 19.41 5.47 22.52
C ARG A 628 18.89 5.37 21.09
N THR A 629 19.40 6.20 20.18
CA THR A 629 19.11 6.04 18.75
C THR A 629 19.72 4.73 18.23
N ALA A 630 20.99 4.45 18.56
CA ALA A 630 21.66 3.21 18.17
C ALA A 630 20.97 1.97 18.78
N GLU A 631 20.59 2.04 20.07
CA GLU A 631 19.88 0.98 20.76
C GLU A 631 18.50 0.71 20.15
N MET A 632 17.73 1.75 19.78
CA MET A 632 16.42 1.59 19.12
C MET A 632 16.57 0.91 17.76
N ILE A 633 17.54 1.34 16.95
CA ILE A 633 17.80 0.74 15.63
C ILE A 633 18.23 -0.73 15.79
N HIS A 634 19.09 -1.02 16.77
CA HIS A 634 19.52 -2.39 17.08
C HIS A 634 18.33 -3.26 17.53
N ALA A 635 17.50 -2.76 18.44
CA ALA A 635 16.34 -3.47 18.95
C ALA A 635 15.34 -3.79 17.83
N ALA A 636 15.04 -2.83 16.95
CA ALA A 636 14.14 -3.06 15.82
C ALA A 636 14.68 -4.15 14.87
N ALA A 637 15.98 -4.11 14.53
CA ALA A 637 16.63 -5.12 13.70
C ALA A 637 16.62 -6.51 14.37
N TYR A 638 16.95 -6.56 15.66
CA TYR A 638 16.97 -7.81 16.43
C TYR A 638 15.58 -8.43 16.55
N VAL A 639 14.55 -7.64 16.87
CA VAL A 639 13.17 -8.11 17.02
C VAL A 639 12.66 -8.72 15.72
N VAL A 640 12.92 -8.07 14.58
CA VAL A 640 12.54 -8.60 13.26
C VAL A 640 13.25 -9.93 12.95
N ALA A 641 14.57 -9.99 13.15
CA ALA A 641 15.35 -11.19 12.83
C ALA A 641 15.05 -12.37 13.77
N ALA A 642 14.91 -12.12 15.07
CA ALA A 642 14.70 -13.16 16.07
C ALA A 642 13.25 -13.67 16.14
N ALA A 643 12.27 -12.89 15.67
CA ALA A 643 10.86 -13.30 15.58
C ALA A 643 10.57 -14.23 14.38
N ALA A 644 11.55 -14.48 13.51
CA ALA A 644 11.33 -15.13 12.23
C ALA A 644 11.14 -16.65 12.28
N PHE A 645 11.26 -17.26 13.46
CA PHE A 645 11.39 -18.70 13.61
C PHE A 645 10.18 -19.31 14.31
N ARG A 646 9.50 -20.24 13.63
CA ARG A 646 8.45 -21.06 14.21
C ARG A 646 8.46 -22.47 13.62
N PRO A 647 9.22 -23.42 14.21
CA PRO A 647 9.18 -24.80 13.76
C PRO A 647 7.76 -25.37 13.78
N PRO A 648 7.38 -26.20 12.78
CA PRO A 648 8.25 -26.73 11.72
C PRO A 648 8.30 -25.85 10.44
N HIS A 649 7.76 -24.63 10.46
CA HIS A 649 7.69 -23.75 9.30
C HIS A 649 9.05 -23.18 8.89
N VAL A 650 9.19 -22.90 7.58
CA VAL A 650 10.31 -22.16 7.02
C VAL A 650 10.40 -20.79 7.70
N PRO A 651 11.60 -20.30 8.04
CA PRO A 651 11.75 -18.99 8.65
C PRO A 651 11.20 -17.86 7.77
N LYS A 652 10.39 -16.97 8.36
CA LYS A 652 9.77 -15.82 7.68
C LYS A 652 9.77 -14.59 8.56
N LEU A 653 10.16 -13.47 7.97
CA LEU A 653 10.19 -12.18 8.66
C LEU A 653 8.78 -11.57 8.69
N ASP A 654 8.43 -10.93 9.80
CA ASP A 654 7.11 -10.33 9.99
C ASP A 654 6.97 -9.03 9.19
N PHE A 655 5.92 -8.94 8.38
CA PHE A 655 5.61 -7.79 7.54
C PHE A 655 5.53 -6.49 8.37
N PHE A 656 4.83 -6.51 9.50
CA PHE A 656 4.60 -5.32 10.31
C PHE A 656 5.85 -4.92 11.09
N LEU A 657 6.54 -5.87 11.73
CA LEU A 657 7.78 -5.57 12.47
C LEU A 657 8.86 -5.02 11.54
N THR A 658 8.90 -5.47 10.29
CA THR A 658 9.81 -4.93 9.27
C THR A 658 9.65 -3.42 9.08
N HIS A 659 8.43 -2.86 9.15
CA HIS A 659 8.21 -1.41 9.02
C HIS A 659 8.89 -0.61 10.14
N HIS A 660 9.02 -1.20 11.33
CA HIS A 660 9.69 -0.56 12.46
C HIS A 660 11.22 -0.55 12.29
N ALA A 661 11.78 -1.57 11.62
CA ALA A 661 13.19 -1.57 11.24
C ALA A 661 13.47 -0.64 10.05
N THR A 662 12.62 -0.62 9.02
CA THR A 662 12.83 0.20 7.82
C THR A 662 12.61 1.70 8.03
N SER A 663 11.83 2.09 9.04
CA SER A 663 11.66 3.48 9.46
C SER A 663 12.72 3.99 10.43
N ALA A 664 13.45 3.10 11.12
CA ALA A 664 14.46 3.45 12.12
C ALA A 664 15.58 4.38 11.60
N PRO A 665 16.04 4.29 10.32
CA PRO A 665 17.04 5.21 9.79
C PRO A 665 16.64 6.70 9.81
N PHE A 666 15.36 7.03 9.92
CA PHE A 666 14.87 8.41 10.09
C PHE A 666 15.62 9.15 11.20
N PHE A 667 15.89 8.47 12.30
CA PHE A 667 16.53 9.07 13.47
C PHE A 667 18.03 9.36 13.23
N LEU A 668 18.69 8.60 12.36
CA LEU A 668 20.06 8.91 11.92
C LEU A 668 20.10 10.16 11.05
N VAL A 669 19.10 10.36 10.20
CA VAL A 669 18.96 11.56 9.37
C VAL A 669 18.65 12.76 10.26
N LEU A 670 17.62 12.66 11.10
CA LEU A 670 17.17 13.75 11.96
C LEU A 670 18.27 14.22 12.91
N ASN A 671 19.04 13.30 13.49
CA ASN A 671 20.11 13.64 14.42
C ASN A 671 21.21 14.49 13.78
N LYS A 672 21.46 14.35 12.46
CA LYS A 672 22.45 15.15 11.72
C LYS A 672 22.06 16.61 11.54
N PHE A 673 20.78 16.95 11.64
CA PHE A 673 20.33 18.33 11.45
C PHE A 673 20.52 19.18 12.72
N PRO A 674 21.44 20.17 12.73
CA PRO A 674 21.71 20.97 13.93
C PRO A 674 20.61 21.98 14.24
N TRP A 675 19.74 22.28 13.26
CA TRP A 675 18.63 23.22 13.41
C TRP A 675 17.39 22.59 14.05
N VAL A 676 17.30 21.26 14.10
CA VAL A 676 16.22 20.56 14.83
C VAL A 676 16.57 20.54 16.31
N PRO A 677 15.72 21.08 17.20
CA PRO A 677 15.97 21.09 18.64
C PRO A 677 16.12 19.68 19.22
N THR A 678 17.02 19.52 20.19
CA THR A 678 17.31 18.21 20.81
C THR A 678 16.08 17.62 21.51
N ASP A 679 15.24 18.44 22.14
CA ASP A 679 14.01 17.99 22.79
C ASP A 679 12.99 17.40 21.78
N VAL A 680 12.93 17.94 20.56
CA VAL A 680 12.12 17.38 19.46
C VAL A 680 12.65 16.01 19.05
N LYS A 681 13.97 15.88 18.86
CA LYS A 681 14.62 14.61 18.52
C LYS A 681 14.35 13.54 19.59
N VAL A 682 14.51 13.92 20.85
CA VAL A 682 14.21 13.07 22.01
C VAL A 682 12.75 12.63 22.02
N ARG A 683 11.79 13.57 21.87
CA ARG A 683 10.35 13.25 21.88
C ARG A 683 9.95 12.30 20.76
N LEU A 684 10.45 12.52 19.55
CA LEU A 684 10.19 11.63 18.41
C LEU A 684 10.81 10.24 18.63
N LEU A 685 12.02 10.17 19.20
CA LEU A 685 12.65 8.89 19.51
C LEU A 685 11.87 8.12 20.60
N GLU A 686 11.41 8.81 21.64
CA GLU A 686 10.56 8.20 22.66
C GLU A 686 9.26 7.66 22.06
N ASN A 687 8.58 8.42 21.20
CA ASN A 687 7.36 7.95 20.52
C ASN A 687 7.64 6.76 19.60
N LYS A 688 8.77 6.75 18.89
CA LYS A 688 9.18 5.58 18.11
C LYS A 688 9.32 4.33 18.97
N ILE A 689 10.02 4.42 20.10
CA ILE A 689 10.20 3.27 21.02
C ILE A 689 8.84 2.80 21.57
N ARG A 690 7.94 3.72 21.94
CA ARG A 690 6.57 3.38 22.39
C ARG A 690 5.80 2.62 21.30
N MET A 691 5.93 3.05 20.05
CA MET A 691 5.30 2.39 18.90
C MET A 691 5.91 1.03 18.58
N ASP A 692 7.21 0.86 18.73
CA ASP A 692 7.88 -0.45 18.53
C ASP A 692 7.37 -1.50 19.54
N LEU A 693 7.17 -1.07 20.80
CA LEU A 693 6.57 -1.91 21.84
C LEU A 693 5.10 -2.22 21.55
N MET A 694 4.31 -1.21 21.18
CA MET A 694 2.90 -1.36 20.81
C MET A 694 2.74 -2.39 19.68
N GLN A 695 3.52 -2.24 18.61
CA GLN A 695 3.42 -3.11 17.45
C GLN A 695 3.81 -4.55 17.79
N TYR A 696 4.87 -4.75 18.58
CA TYR A 696 5.27 -6.08 19.02
C TYR A 696 4.15 -6.81 19.77
N ILE A 697 3.44 -6.10 20.66
CA ILE A 697 2.28 -6.64 21.37
C ILE A 697 1.13 -6.91 20.40
N ALA A 698 0.84 -5.95 19.51
CA ALA A 698 -0.20 -6.07 18.49
C ALA A 698 0.04 -7.23 17.51
N ARG A 699 1.26 -7.77 17.41
CA ARG A 699 1.60 -8.96 16.60
C ARG A 699 1.60 -10.26 17.39
N GLY A 700 1.04 -10.26 18.60
CA GLY A 700 0.92 -11.46 19.44
C GLY A 700 2.18 -11.80 20.22
N CYS A 701 3.07 -10.82 20.44
CA CYS A 701 4.34 -10.99 21.15
C CYS A 701 5.16 -12.19 20.62
N PRO A 702 5.56 -12.18 19.33
CA PRO A 702 6.28 -13.31 18.74
C PRO A 702 7.51 -13.68 19.57
N ARG A 703 7.71 -14.98 19.75
CA ARG A 703 8.88 -15.50 20.47
C ARG A 703 10.15 -15.05 19.76
N LEU A 704 11.03 -14.38 20.50
CA LEU A 704 12.35 -14.00 20.00
C LEU A 704 13.31 -15.15 20.27
N ASP A 705 13.80 -15.82 19.21
CA ASP A 705 14.73 -16.94 19.31
C ASP A 705 16.12 -16.58 18.76
N PRO A 706 17.00 -15.99 19.60
CA PRO A 706 18.36 -15.65 19.16
C PRO A 706 19.16 -16.88 18.78
N GLU A 707 18.96 -18.01 19.45
CA GLU A 707 19.72 -19.24 19.20
C GLU A 707 19.38 -19.82 17.82
N ALA A 708 18.11 -19.75 17.40
CA ALA A 708 17.70 -20.11 16.05
C ALA A 708 18.39 -19.23 14.99
N LEU A 709 18.47 -17.92 15.22
CA LEU A 709 19.21 -17.00 14.34
C LEU A 709 20.69 -17.36 14.25
N PHE A 710 21.36 -17.66 15.38
CA PHE A 710 22.77 -18.06 15.39
C PHE A 710 23.03 -19.41 14.71
N ARG A 711 22.06 -20.32 14.73
CA ARG A 711 22.16 -21.64 14.08
C ARG A 711 21.72 -21.64 12.62
N TYR A 712 21.02 -20.60 12.16
CA TYR A 712 20.45 -20.52 10.82
C TYR A 712 21.51 -20.71 9.72
N VAL A 713 21.31 -21.68 8.84
CA VAL A 713 22.24 -21.98 7.74
C VAL A 713 21.63 -21.45 6.42
N PRO A 714 22.31 -20.55 5.70
CA PRO A 714 21.82 -20.05 4.42
C PRO A 714 21.71 -21.17 3.37
N LYS A 715 20.68 -21.10 2.51
CA LYS A 715 20.37 -22.13 1.51
C LYS A 715 21.40 -22.21 0.39
N ASP A 716 21.83 -21.07 -0.13
CA ASP A 716 22.66 -21.01 -1.35
C ASP A 716 24.15 -20.72 -1.07
N ALA A 717 24.59 -20.76 0.20
CA ALA A 717 25.94 -20.33 0.56
C ALA A 717 26.74 -21.48 1.20
N ALA A 718 27.85 -21.85 0.54
CA ALA A 718 28.84 -22.78 1.11
C ALA A 718 29.54 -22.20 2.36
N SER A 719 29.49 -20.87 2.53
CA SER A 719 29.98 -20.12 3.68
C SER A 719 29.21 -18.80 3.80
N LEU A 720 29.08 -18.26 5.01
CA LEU A 720 28.49 -16.94 5.24
C LEU A 720 29.25 -15.86 4.45
N VAL A 721 28.52 -14.84 3.99
CA VAL A 721 29.13 -13.65 3.42
C VAL A 721 29.92 -12.89 4.50
N THR A 722 31.07 -12.36 4.12
CA THR A 722 31.88 -11.53 5.02
C THR A 722 31.34 -10.09 5.06
N ASN A 723 30.87 -9.55 3.94
CA ASN A 723 30.20 -8.25 3.90
C ASN A 723 28.75 -8.44 3.44
N PRO A 724 27.75 -8.09 4.26
CA PRO A 724 26.35 -8.22 3.84
C PRO A 724 25.95 -7.41 2.61
N GLU A 725 26.68 -6.32 2.32
CA GLU A 725 26.52 -5.52 1.10
C GLU A 725 26.73 -6.34 -0.18
N ASP A 726 27.51 -7.44 -0.12
CA ASP A 726 27.74 -8.34 -1.26
C ASP A 726 26.45 -9.07 -1.69
N LEU A 727 25.40 -9.06 -0.86
CA LEU A 727 24.07 -9.63 -1.17
C LEU A 727 23.15 -8.65 -1.91
N LEU A 728 23.47 -7.35 -1.94
CA LEU A 728 22.60 -6.33 -2.53
C LEU A 728 22.23 -6.61 -4.00
N PRO A 729 23.16 -7.06 -4.89
CA PRO A 729 22.79 -7.38 -6.27
C PRO A 729 21.71 -8.46 -6.39
N ARG A 730 21.65 -9.43 -5.47
CA ARG A 730 20.57 -10.43 -5.46
C ARG A 730 19.27 -9.81 -4.94
N ILE A 731 19.37 -9.04 -3.86
CA ILE A 731 18.23 -8.33 -3.26
C ILE A 731 17.56 -7.39 -4.28
N HIS A 732 18.32 -6.67 -5.11
CA HIS A 732 17.80 -5.79 -6.16
C HIS A 732 16.95 -6.53 -7.21
N THR A 733 17.15 -7.83 -7.38
CA THR A 733 16.41 -8.62 -8.38
C THR A 733 15.04 -9.10 -7.89
N ILE A 734 14.83 -9.12 -6.57
CA ILE A 734 13.58 -9.52 -5.93
C ILE A 734 12.52 -8.45 -6.23
N VAL A 735 11.41 -8.88 -6.83
CA VAL A 735 10.29 -8.01 -7.16
C VAL A 735 9.29 -8.05 -6.01
N ASP A 736 9.20 -6.95 -5.28
CA ASP A 736 8.19 -6.63 -4.26
C ASP A 736 7.89 -5.12 -4.26
N ASP A 737 7.08 -4.68 -3.31
CA ASP A 737 6.73 -3.27 -3.00
C ASP A 737 7.88 -2.51 -2.29
N GLY A 738 9.11 -3.05 -2.37
CA GLY A 738 10.36 -2.47 -1.90
C GLY A 738 10.75 -2.87 -0.49
N HIS A 739 9.97 -3.69 0.22
CA HIS A 739 10.23 -4.05 1.62
C HIS A 739 11.52 -4.82 1.80
N THR A 740 11.87 -5.70 0.87
CA THR A 740 13.09 -6.51 0.93
C THR A 740 14.34 -5.63 0.89
N VAL A 741 14.45 -4.73 -0.09
CA VAL A 741 15.61 -3.83 -0.21
C VAL A 741 15.64 -2.80 0.93
N LYS A 742 14.49 -2.30 1.38
CA LYS A 742 14.38 -1.41 2.55
C LYS A 742 14.91 -2.07 3.81
N LEU A 743 14.54 -3.33 4.06
CA LEU A 743 14.99 -4.06 5.25
C LEU A 743 16.48 -4.41 5.15
N SER A 744 16.97 -4.81 3.98
CA SER A 744 18.40 -5.06 3.77
C SER A 744 19.23 -3.81 4.11
N ARG A 745 18.81 -2.63 3.61
CA ARG A 745 19.42 -1.35 3.95
C ARG A 745 19.36 -1.06 5.45
N ALA A 746 18.23 -1.29 6.09
CA ALA A 746 18.06 -1.06 7.52
C ALA A 746 18.97 -1.95 8.38
N LEU A 747 19.11 -3.23 8.02
CA LEU A 747 20.01 -4.17 8.69
C LEU A 747 21.50 -3.78 8.53
N ILE A 748 21.93 -3.34 7.35
CA ILE A 748 23.32 -2.82 7.14
C ILE A 748 23.56 -1.61 8.07
N LEU A 749 22.61 -0.68 8.11
CA LEU A 749 22.71 0.49 8.97
C LEU A 749 22.72 0.09 10.46
N ALA A 750 21.86 -0.86 10.85
CA ALA A 750 21.81 -1.38 12.21
C ALA A 750 23.14 -2.01 12.65
N GLN A 751 23.77 -2.82 11.80
CA GLN A 751 25.11 -3.36 12.06
C GLN A 751 26.13 -2.24 12.28
N ARG A 752 26.19 -1.27 11.36
CA ARG A 752 27.16 -0.15 11.40
C ARG A 752 26.99 0.71 12.65
N VAL A 753 25.75 1.05 13.04
CA VAL A 753 25.50 1.89 14.22
C VAL A 753 25.66 1.15 15.54
N SER A 754 25.54 -0.18 15.52
CA SER A 754 25.74 -1.02 16.71
C SER A 754 27.22 -1.26 17.02
N GLN A 755 28.08 -1.24 16.00
CA GLN A 755 29.50 -1.59 16.11
C GLN A 755 30.27 -0.78 17.18
N PRO A 756 30.10 0.55 17.31
CA PRO A 756 30.79 1.33 18.36
C PRO A 756 30.38 0.94 19.79
N TYR A 757 29.25 0.26 19.95
CA TYR A 757 28.67 -0.14 21.22
C TYR A 757 28.87 -1.64 21.52
N ALA A 758 29.79 -2.30 20.82
CA ALA A 758 30.12 -3.69 21.06
C ALA A 758 30.41 -3.97 22.55
N GLY A 759 29.76 -4.99 23.11
CA GLY A 759 29.87 -5.36 24.53
C GLY A 759 28.90 -4.63 25.46
N GLN A 760 28.11 -3.66 24.98
CA GLN A 760 27.03 -3.10 25.79
C GLN A 760 25.94 -4.14 26.08
N PRO A 761 25.29 -4.12 27.27
CA PRO A 761 24.30 -5.13 27.66
C PRO A 761 23.06 -5.21 26.76
N TRP A 762 22.78 -4.16 25.99
CA TRP A 762 21.64 -4.08 25.08
C TRP A 762 21.93 -4.66 23.68
N ILE A 763 23.18 -4.97 23.35
CA ILE A 763 23.55 -5.62 22.10
C ILE A 763 23.09 -7.09 22.12
N ARG A 764 22.22 -7.46 21.18
CA ARG A 764 21.65 -8.81 21.01
C ARG A 764 22.21 -9.56 19.80
N ILE A 765 22.64 -8.85 18.75
CA ILE A 765 23.44 -9.40 17.63
C ILE A 765 24.87 -8.90 17.79
N ALA A 766 25.74 -9.76 18.32
CA ALA A 766 27.05 -9.35 18.86
C ALA A 766 28.21 -9.40 17.86
N ASP A 767 28.10 -10.22 16.82
CA ASP A 767 29.17 -10.49 15.86
C ASP A 767 28.70 -10.38 14.41
N ASP A 768 29.67 -10.30 13.49
CA ASP A 768 29.41 -10.17 12.06
C ASP A 768 28.71 -11.41 11.49
N ASP A 769 28.95 -12.60 12.05
CA ASP A 769 28.28 -13.83 11.65
C ASP A 769 26.76 -13.76 11.90
N GLY A 770 26.34 -13.24 13.06
CA GLY A 770 24.94 -13.02 13.40
C GLY A 770 24.26 -12.03 12.44
N TRP A 771 24.95 -10.94 12.08
CA TRP A 771 24.45 -9.98 11.09
C TRP A 771 24.35 -10.61 9.70
N SER A 772 25.38 -11.33 9.25
CA SER A 772 25.35 -12.05 7.97
C SER A 772 24.22 -13.07 7.91
N ARG A 773 23.92 -13.78 9.01
CA ARG A 773 22.76 -14.68 9.10
C ARG A 773 21.43 -13.94 8.98
N ALA A 774 21.27 -12.79 9.65
CA ALA A 774 20.05 -11.98 9.52
C ALA A 774 19.83 -11.50 8.08
N HIS A 775 20.90 -11.15 7.36
CA HIS A 775 20.82 -10.78 5.95
C HIS A 775 20.52 -11.96 5.03
N CYS A 776 21.14 -13.11 5.26
CA CYS A 776 20.84 -14.33 4.52
C CYS A 776 19.39 -14.79 4.76
N LEU A 777 18.90 -14.69 6.00
CA LEU A 777 17.53 -15.01 6.37
C LEU A 777 16.51 -14.17 5.57
N LEU A 778 16.77 -12.86 5.44
CA LEU A 778 15.96 -11.97 4.60
C LEU A 778 15.99 -12.41 3.12
N LEU A 779 17.18 -12.70 2.59
CA LEU A 779 17.34 -13.09 1.21
C LEU A 779 16.61 -14.41 0.91
N ASP A 780 16.90 -15.46 1.67
CA ASP A 780 16.34 -16.80 1.49
C ASP A 780 14.83 -16.83 1.76
N GLY A 781 14.35 -15.95 2.63
CA GLY A 781 12.92 -15.75 2.91
C GLY A 781 12.15 -15.18 1.71
N ASN A 782 12.79 -14.38 0.85
CA ASN A 782 12.08 -13.60 -0.16
C ASN A 782 12.45 -13.93 -1.61
N GLU A 783 13.57 -14.61 -1.84
CA GLU A 783 14.04 -14.94 -3.20
C GLU A 783 13.34 -16.18 -3.79
N HIS A 784 12.97 -17.15 -2.95
CA HIS A 784 12.55 -18.50 -3.39
C HIS A 784 11.07 -18.82 -3.15
N TRP A 785 10.28 -17.86 -2.69
CA TRP A 785 8.94 -18.12 -2.17
C TRP A 785 7.89 -17.14 -2.70
N GLU A 786 6.69 -17.66 -2.99
CA GLU A 786 5.53 -16.83 -3.35
C GLU A 786 5.09 -15.95 -2.17
N VAL A 787 4.91 -16.57 -0.99
CA VAL A 787 4.65 -15.85 0.27
C VAL A 787 5.97 -15.32 0.84
N LYS A 788 6.21 -14.01 0.73
CA LYS A 788 7.46 -13.37 1.19
C LYS A 788 7.49 -13.08 2.70
N TRP A 789 6.35 -12.76 3.29
CA TRP A 789 6.26 -12.27 4.67
C TRP A 789 5.24 -13.06 5.48
N VAL A 790 5.53 -13.29 6.76
CA VAL A 790 4.49 -13.68 7.73
C VAL A 790 3.78 -12.41 8.23
N ARG A 791 2.48 -12.49 8.49
CA ARG A 791 1.68 -11.35 8.94
C ARG A 791 1.15 -11.61 10.34
N ALA A 792 1.84 -11.06 11.35
CA ALA A 792 1.59 -11.27 12.78
C ALA A 792 2.13 -12.58 13.35
N ALA A 793 3.46 -12.70 13.29
CA ALA A 793 4.25 -13.88 13.66
C ALA A 793 3.97 -14.48 15.05
N GLY A 794 3.38 -13.75 15.99
CA GLY A 794 3.03 -14.27 17.31
C GLY A 794 1.78 -15.16 17.33
N PHE A 795 0.90 -15.04 16.34
CA PHE A 795 -0.33 -15.85 16.24
C PHE A 795 -0.07 -17.14 15.48
N LYS A 796 -0.75 -18.24 15.84
CA LYS A 796 -0.56 -19.55 15.16
C LYS A 796 -1.08 -19.53 13.74
N GLU A 797 -2.20 -18.85 13.57
CA GLU A 797 -2.96 -18.72 12.36
C GLU A 797 -2.13 -18.03 11.27
N ALA A 798 -1.24 -17.10 11.65
CA ALA A 798 -0.33 -16.44 10.72
C ALA A 798 0.64 -17.38 9.98
N TRP A 799 0.84 -18.60 10.48
CA TRP A 799 1.81 -19.55 9.93
C TRP A 799 1.17 -20.67 9.11
N GLU A 800 -0.16 -20.72 9.01
CA GLU A 800 -0.89 -21.78 8.29
C GLU A 800 -0.50 -21.84 6.80
N ASP A 801 -0.33 -20.68 6.17
CA ASP A 801 0.09 -20.57 4.76
C ASP A 801 1.62 -20.60 4.57
N ILE A 802 2.39 -20.68 5.66
CA ILE A 802 3.85 -20.69 5.58
C ILE A 802 4.33 -22.14 5.39
N PRO A 803 5.11 -22.44 4.33
CA PRO A 803 5.58 -23.80 4.08
C PRO A 803 6.32 -24.41 5.27
N VAL A 804 6.18 -25.73 5.43
CA VAL A 804 6.91 -26.52 6.42
C VAL A 804 8.26 -26.98 5.86
N GLU A 805 9.32 -26.99 6.66
CA GLU A 805 10.67 -27.47 6.30
C GLU A 805 10.80 -29.00 6.26
#